data_AF-A0A086ZVL4-F1
#
_entry.id   AF-A0A086ZVL4-F1
#
_cell.length_a   1.000
_cell.length_b   1.000
_cell.length_c   1.000
_cell.angle_alpha   90.00
_cell.angle_beta   90.00
_cell.angle_gamma   90.00
#
_symmetry.space_group_name_H-M   'P 1'
#
loop_
_entity.id
_entity.type
_entity.pdbx_description
1 polymer ?
#
loop_
_entity_poly.entity_id
_entity_poly.type
_entity_poly.pdbx_seq_one_letter_code
_entity_poly.pdbx_strand_id
1 'polypeptide(L)'
;MRFACFDRWDKPKTDLTGITSATWTSGVDGTRTLEVTATGESDIGKGDRLVFTDPRGRLQEAIVVSPEHRREETRIITSLVCKGSVQELDDTFIEDKRNRGATAAQCLAKALEGTRWTVGTVEGDGTADLSFYHVSVLEAVESIAETFGLEITASYLMDAAHTRVTDRALSLVKTQGDQTSATPRRFEYGHDLKGITRTVDATGVKTRLYGYGKGLPATDEDGNQTGGYGRRIDFSDINNGKPYVEDPAATAIWGLPGPSVSTMGKNLVTGGGFERKYGDGWLFIPNSAFLDALVKQDGDVTPYEGKIMLRMGTDTSTCATSAICDHIDVKGATEYQLTLWTHGAAGQSCSMKITQNVNVYPTSNIVLDPPVNTGRWTKTTRRFTTHAKCSAIRVWIENPIGTIYLDDMSLSEVTTTGIHPAEGIYENGDCEDKQQLLNETKAELKRRSTPTVSYEADVLTFTHAGMNTTGVALGDRVLLVDTTFTPDLRLSGRVLQLEEDLLDPALTVITIGNIIERFTASNRNAEQRLDRVVANAGAWNTSSQQITQNASKWDQVAQTVVDNGNRWNTTADTLDAKATVWNQTTDTLNRKSGTWDATTATLTARQPQWDATTETVTAGQADWDKAATIADAHAQAIRQSTSGITFHHGDTAITLGDAITLTDASGTWTFTEGTFVKQEPTE
;
A
#
# COMPACT_ATOMS: atom_id res chain seq x y z
N MET A 1 23.33 -59.27 -5.76
CA MET A 1 21.89 -59.36 -5.41
C MET A 1 21.20 -60.29 -6.41
N ARG A 2 20.19 -61.07 -6.00
CA ARG A 2 19.44 -62.00 -6.86
C ARG A 2 18.08 -61.38 -7.22
N PHE A 3 17.70 -61.47 -8.49
CA PHE A 3 16.35 -61.13 -8.98
C PHE A 3 15.68 -62.41 -9.47
N ALA A 4 14.91 -63.04 -8.59
CA ALA A 4 14.18 -64.26 -8.90
C ALA A 4 13.02 -63.93 -9.84
N CYS A 5 12.91 -64.68 -10.94
CA CYS A 5 11.90 -64.42 -11.96
C CYS A 5 10.78 -65.45 -11.91
N PHE A 6 9.53 -64.99 -12.00
CA PHE A 6 8.35 -65.84 -12.06
C PHE A 6 7.44 -65.39 -13.19
N ASP A 7 6.71 -66.30 -13.82
CA ASP A 7 5.60 -65.92 -14.67
C ASP A 7 4.42 -65.37 -13.83
N ARG A 8 3.40 -64.86 -14.50
CA ARG A 8 2.19 -64.33 -13.81
C ARG A 8 1.44 -65.35 -12.95
N TRP A 9 1.71 -66.64 -13.12
CA TRP A 9 1.10 -67.75 -12.39
C TRP A 9 2.00 -68.30 -11.29
N ASP A 10 3.03 -67.56 -10.90
CA ASP A 10 4.03 -67.92 -9.89
C ASP A 10 4.90 -69.14 -10.27
N LYS A 11 4.97 -69.50 -11.57
CA LYS A 11 5.91 -70.54 -12.02
C LYS A 11 7.31 -69.94 -12.18
N PRO A 12 8.36 -70.61 -11.67
CA PRO A 12 9.73 -70.11 -11.82
C PRO A 12 10.14 -69.98 -13.29
N LYS A 13 10.79 -68.87 -13.60
CA LYS A 13 11.50 -68.63 -14.86
C LYS A 13 12.99 -68.53 -14.60
N THR A 14 13.77 -68.44 -15.68
CA THR A 14 15.20 -68.14 -15.55
C THR A 14 15.38 -66.77 -14.89
N ASP A 15 16.17 -66.72 -13.83
CA ASP A 15 16.48 -65.47 -13.14
C ASP A 15 17.12 -64.45 -14.10
N LEU A 16 16.86 -63.16 -13.84
CA LEU A 16 17.47 -62.10 -14.62
C LEU A 16 18.97 -62.02 -14.28
N THR A 17 19.82 -62.19 -15.30
CA THR A 17 21.29 -62.11 -15.19
C THR A 17 21.86 -60.94 -15.98
N GLY A 18 23.12 -60.58 -15.74
CA GLY A 18 23.80 -59.54 -16.53
C GLY A 18 23.31 -58.11 -16.26
N ILE A 19 22.72 -57.88 -15.09
CA ILE A 19 22.14 -56.60 -14.66
C ILE A 19 23.23 -55.52 -14.58
N THR A 20 22.98 -54.38 -15.24
CA THR A 20 23.87 -53.22 -15.27
C THR A 20 23.31 -52.02 -14.50
N SER A 21 21.99 -51.95 -14.30
CA SER A 21 21.35 -50.97 -13.43
C SER A 21 20.09 -51.57 -12.81
N ALA A 22 19.78 -51.22 -11.57
CA ALA A 22 18.53 -51.61 -10.91
C ALA A 22 18.16 -50.56 -9.86
N THR A 23 17.11 -49.78 -10.12
CA THR A 23 16.64 -48.71 -9.22
C THR A 23 15.27 -49.05 -8.68
N TRP A 24 15.13 -49.04 -7.36
CA TRP A 24 13.87 -49.27 -6.65
C TRP A 24 13.39 -47.99 -5.97
N THR A 25 12.28 -47.44 -6.44
CA THR A 25 11.64 -46.26 -5.86
C THR A 25 10.45 -46.69 -5.02
N SER A 26 10.40 -46.22 -3.77
CA SER A 26 9.30 -46.49 -2.84
C SER A 26 8.88 -45.26 -2.05
N GLY A 27 7.57 -45.01 -1.96
CA GLY A 27 6.97 -43.87 -1.27
C GLY A 27 5.89 -44.27 -0.27
N VAL A 28 5.66 -43.45 0.76
CA VAL A 28 4.56 -43.63 1.75
C VAL A 28 3.19 -43.38 1.14
N ASP A 29 3.16 -42.72 -0.02
CA ASP A 29 1.98 -42.49 -0.86
C ASP A 29 1.57 -43.72 -1.69
N GLY A 30 2.25 -44.85 -1.53
CA GLY A 30 2.01 -46.08 -2.30
C GLY A 30 2.89 -46.20 -3.54
N THR A 31 3.73 -45.22 -3.87
CA THR A 31 4.68 -45.30 -4.99
C THR A 31 5.58 -46.53 -4.84
N ARG A 32 5.63 -47.38 -5.87
CA ARG A 32 6.49 -48.57 -5.95
C ARG A 32 6.88 -48.86 -7.40
N THR A 33 8.12 -48.55 -7.77
CA THR A 33 8.62 -48.72 -9.15
C THR A 33 10.00 -49.35 -9.14
N LEU A 34 10.19 -50.38 -9.97
CA LEU A 34 11.51 -50.98 -10.21
C LEU A 34 11.88 -50.78 -11.68
N GLU A 35 13.03 -50.16 -11.92
CA GLU A 35 13.63 -50.01 -13.25
C GLU A 35 14.92 -50.83 -13.32
N VAL A 36 15.00 -51.77 -14.26
CA VAL A 36 16.16 -52.66 -14.40
C VAL A 36 16.67 -52.67 -15.83
N THR A 37 17.99 -52.54 -15.99
CA THR A 37 18.67 -52.77 -17.27
C THR A 37 19.61 -53.95 -17.13
N ALA A 38 19.61 -54.84 -18.11
CA ALA A 38 20.49 -56.01 -18.17
C ALA A 38 21.04 -56.23 -19.57
N THR A 39 22.24 -56.82 -19.63
CA THR A 39 22.84 -57.31 -20.86
C THR A 39 22.34 -58.71 -21.19
N GLY A 40 22.07 -58.95 -22.48
CA GLY A 40 21.48 -60.19 -22.99
C GLY A 40 20.00 -60.06 -23.31
N GLU A 41 19.53 -60.98 -24.16
CA GLU A 41 18.11 -61.20 -24.39
C GLU A 41 17.55 -62.02 -23.21
N SER A 42 16.42 -61.60 -22.65
CA SER A 42 15.69 -62.36 -21.64
C SER A 42 14.32 -62.77 -22.19
N ASP A 43 13.74 -63.83 -21.65
CA ASP A 43 12.38 -64.26 -22.02
C ASP A 43 11.30 -63.55 -21.18
N ILE A 44 11.68 -62.54 -20.40
CA ILE A 44 10.82 -61.85 -19.42
C ILE A 44 9.83 -60.94 -20.13
N GLY A 45 8.54 -61.20 -19.91
CA GLY A 45 7.44 -60.52 -20.57
C GLY A 45 6.57 -59.72 -19.60
N LYS A 46 5.59 -59.00 -20.17
CA LYS A 46 4.59 -58.26 -19.38
C LYS A 46 3.80 -59.22 -18.47
N GLY A 47 3.70 -58.86 -17.19
CA GLY A 47 3.01 -59.63 -16.15
C GLY A 47 3.91 -60.66 -15.45
N ASP A 48 5.14 -60.88 -15.92
CA ASP A 48 6.14 -61.62 -15.15
C ASP A 48 6.55 -60.80 -13.92
N ARG A 49 7.10 -61.48 -12.91
CA ARG A 49 7.38 -60.92 -11.59
C ARG A 49 8.86 -61.05 -11.27
N LEU A 50 9.43 -59.96 -10.77
CA LEU A 50 10.77 -59.93 -10.20
C LEU A 50 10.66 -59.85 -8.69
N VAL A 51 11.21 -60.84 -8.01
CA VAL A 51 11.31 -60.89 -6.55
C VAL A 51 12.76 -60.66 -6.15
N PHE A 52 12.99 -59.71 -5.26
CA PHE A 52 14.32 -59.27 -4.84
C PHE A 52 14.31 -58.81 -3.38
N THR A 53 15.49 -58.66 -2.79
CA THR A 53 15.62 -58.20 -1.40
C THR A 53 16.14 -56.76 -1.38
N ASP A 54 15.39 -55.84 -0.79
CA ASP A 54 15.83 -54.44 -0.64
C ASP A 54 17.15 -54.35 0.19
N PRO A 55 17.86 -53.21 0.17
CA PRO A 55 19.09 -53.04 0.96
C PRO A 55 18.94 -53.25 2.47
N ARG A 56 17.71 -53.34 2.99
CA ARG A 56 17.38 -53.60 4.41
C ARG A 56 17.04 -55.05 4.68
N GLY A 57 17.15 -55.93 3.70
CA GLY A 57 16.85 -57.35 3.86
C GLY A 57 15.37 -57.71 3.70
N ARG A 58 14.51 -56.77 3.28
CA ARG A 58 13.08 -57.05 3.10
C ARG A 58 12.80 -57.52 1.69
N LEU A 59 12.01 -58.57 1.56
CA LEU A 59 11.57 -59.07 0.27
C LEU A 59 10.63 -58.07 -0.40
N GLN A 60 10.84 -57.81 -1.67
CA GLN A 60 10.01 -56.97 -2.54
C GLN A 60 9.62 -57.77 -3.78
N GLU A 61 8.44 -57.50 -4.33
CA GLU A 61 7.98 -58.07 -5.58
C GLU A 61 7.46 -56.97 -6.51
N ALA A 62 7.96 -56.94 -7.74
CA ALA A 62 7.51 -56.04 -8.79
C ALA A 62 7.00 -56.81 -10.03
N ILE A 63 5.94 -56.31 -10.65
CA ILE A 63 5.33 -56.81 -11.88
C ILE A 63 5.93 -56.06 -13.06
N VAL A 64 6.45 -56.78 -14.04
CA VAL A 64 6.95 -56.21 -15.30
C VAL A 64 5.78 -55.62 -16.08
N VAL A 65 5.80 -54.31 -16.31
CA VAL A 65 4.76 -53.60 -17.08
C VAL A 65 5.20 -53.29 -18.50
N SER A 66 6.48 -53.00 -18.71
CA SER A 66 7.06 -52.67 -20.00
C SER A 66 8.43 -53.34 -20.19
N PRO A 67 8.48 -54.52 -20.83
CA PRO A 67 9.73 -55.12 -21.27
C PRO A 67 10.16 -54.56 -22.63
N GLU A 68 11.42 -54.14 -22.74
CA GLU A 68 12.04 -53.67 -23.99
C GLU A 68 13.31 -54.46 -24.28
N HIS A 69 13.51 -54.87 -25.54
CA HIS A 69 14.75 -55.45 -26.02
C HIS A 69 15.36 -54.57 -27.12
N ARG A 70 16.50 -53.96 -26.83
CA ARG A 70 17.25 -53.14 -27.77
C ARG A 70 18.44 -53.93 -28.32
N ARG A 71 18.53 -54.05 -29.64
CA ARG A 71 19.69 -54.67 -30.31
C ARG A 71 20.69 -53.59 -30.69
N GLU A 72 21.84 -53.58 -30.03
CA GLU A 72 23.01 -52.74 -30.37
C GLU A 72 24.01 -53.56 -31.20
N GLU A 73 24.97 -52.91 -31.88
CA GLU A 73 25.86 -53.55 -32.87
C GLU A 73 26.51 -54.86 -32.42
N THR A 74 26.80 -55.02 -31.12
CA THR A 74 27.49 -56.21 -30.56
C THR A 74 26.78 -56.84 -29.37
N ARG A 75 25.61 -56.34 -28.94
CA ARG A 75 24.91 -56.83 -27.74
C ARG A 75 23.42 -56.56 -27.77
N ILE A 76 22.67 -57.34 -27.01
CA ILE A 76 21.26 -57.09 -26.74
C ILE A 76 21.16 -56.51 -25.33
N ILE A 77 20.36 -55.47 -25.17
CA ILE A 77 20.02 -54.86 -23.88
C ILE A 77 18.55 -55.15 -23.60
N THR A 78 18.26 -55.66 -22.41
CA THR A 78 16.90 -55.77 -21.89
C THR A 78 16.69 -54.65 -20.87
N SER A 79 15.64 -53.85 -21.08
CA SER A 79 15.19 -52.82 -20.13
C SER A 79 13.79 -53.16 -19.64
N LEU A 80 13.60 -53.19 -18.33
CA LEU A 80 12.34 -53.54 -17.68
C LEU A 80 11.87 -52.39 -16.80
N VAL A 81 10.68 -51.88 -17.09
CA VAL A 81 9.94 -51.04 -16.14
C VAL A 81 8.91 -51.91 -15.44
N CYS A 82 8.92 -51.88 -14.11
CA CYS A 82 8.07 -52.70 -13.26
C CYS A 82 7.35 -51.83 -12.21
N LYS A 83 6.17 -52.26 -11.79
CA LYS A 83 5.40 -51.64 -10.69
C LYS A 83 5.32 -52.59 -9.50
N GLY A 84 5.19 -52.07 -8.28
CA GLY A 84 4.96 -52.88 -7.09
C GLY A 84 3.73 -53.78 -7.25
N SER A 85 3.78 -54.98 -6.67
CA SER A 85 2.79 -56.02 -6.99
C SER A 85 1.38 -55.73 -6.51
N VAL A 86 1.20 -54.79 -5.58
CA VAL A 86 -0.11 -54.29 -5.16
C VAL A 86 -0.92 -53.75 -6.35
N GLN A 87 -0.26 -53.26 -7.40
CA GLN A 87 -0.90 -52.80 -8.64
C GLN A 87 -1.77 -53.88 -9.30
N GLU A 88 -1.52 -55.17 -9.07
CA GLU A 88 -2.37 -56.26 -9.57
C GLU A 88 -3.83 -56.14 -9.10
N LEU A 89 -4.07 -55.53 -7.93
CA LEU A 89 -5.42 -55.33 -7.41
C LEU A 89 -6.26 -54.37 -8.27
N ASP A 90 -5.61 -53.55 -9.10
CA ASP A 90 -6.27 -52.65 -10.04
C ASP A 90 -6.96 -53.42 -11.17
N ASP A 91 -6.45 -54.60 -11.52
CA ASP A 91 -7.00 -55.47 -12.57
C ASP A 91 -8.14 -56.37 -12.07
N THR A 92 -8.58 -56.24 -10.81
CA THR A 92 -9.70 -57.00 -10.24
C THR A 92 -10.89 -56.09 -9.97
N PHE A 93 -12.03 -56.38 -10.58
CA PHE A 93 -13.24 -55.55 -10.48
C PHE A 93 -14.17 -55.99 -9.34
N ILE A 94 -14.66 -55.02 -8.57
CA ILE A 94 -15.74 -55.19 -7.59
C ILE A 94 -17.02 -54.58 -8.16
N GLU A 95 -18.01 -55.44 -8.45
CA GLU A 95 -19.33 -55.00 -8.90
C GLU A 95 -20.09 -54.31 -7.75
N ASP A 96 -20.35 -55.01 -6.65
CA ASP A 96 -20.96 -54.43 -5.45
C ASP A 96 -20.54 -55.19 -4.17
N LYS A 97 -19.90 -54.48 -3.25
CA LYS A 97 -19.66 -54.92 -1.87
C LYS A 97 -19.96 -53.78 -0.90
N ARG A 98 -20.97 -53.96 -0.04
CA ARG A 98 -21.36 -53.00 1.02
C ARG A 98 -20.83 -53.40 2.39
N ASN A 99 -20.29 -52.44 3.12
CA ASN A 99 -19.82 -52.56 4.49
C ASN A 99 -20.63 -51.60 5.35
N ARG A 100 -21.26 -52.11 6.42
CA ARG A 100 -22.11 -51.33 7.33
C ARG A 100 -21.59 -51.49 8.75
N GLY A 101 -21.25 -50.40 9.41
CA GLY A 101 -20.64 -50.42 10.75
C GLY A 101 -19.46 -51.40 10.83
N ALA A 102 -18.64 -51.46 9.79
CA ALA A 102 -17.56 -52.44 9.67
C ALA A 102 -16.20 -51.84 10.03
N THR A 103 -15.30 -52.65 10.59
CA THR A 103 -13.92 -52.25 10.86
C THR A 103 -13.08 -52.25 9.58
N ALA A 104 -11.94 -51.55 9.59
CA ALA A 104 -10.99 -51.56 8.47
C ALA A 104 -10.57 -52.99 8.06
N ALA A 105 -10.38 -53.88 9.04
CA ALA A 105 -10.00 -55.27 8.78
C ALA A 105 -11.11 -56.07 8.07
N GLN A 106 -12.37 -55.86 8.46
CA GLN A 106 -13.52 -56.48 7.80
C GLN A 106 -13.70 -55.95 6.38
N CYS A 107 -13.57 -54.64 6.18
CA CYS A 107 -13.63 -54.02 4.87
C CYS A 107 -12.52 -54.54 3.96
N LEU A 108 -11.29 -54.66 4.47
CA LEU A 108 -10.13 -55.14 3.71
C LEU A 108 -10.29 -56.62 3.33
N ALA A 109 -10.67 -57.47 4.29
CA ALA A 109 -10.94 -58.88 4.03
C ALA A 109 -11.98 -59.04 2.91
N LYS A 110 -13.05 -58.25 2.95
CA LYS A 110 -14.11 -58.24 1.94
C LYS A 110 -13.60 -57.73 0.60
N ALA A 111 -12.80 -56.66 0.56
CA ALA A 111 -12.22 -56.12 -0.67
C ALA A 111 -11.35 -57.16 -1.40
N LEU A 112 -10.50 -57.89 -0.65
CA LEU A 112 -9.56 -58.85 -1.20
C LEU A 112 -10.18 -60.20 -1.62
N GLU A 113 -11.46 -60.49 -1.33
CA GLU A 113 -12.09 -61.75 -1.74
C GLU A 113 -11.99 -61.97 -3.25
N GLY A 114 -11.51 -63.15 -3.65
CA GLY A 114 -11.31 -63.52 -5.06
C GLY A 114 -9.93 -63.16 -5.61
N THR A 115 -9.12 -62.42 -4.84
CA THR A 115 -7.71 -62.17 -5.15
C THR A 115 -6.82 -63.23 -4.50
N ARG A 116 -5.54 -63.24 -4.87
CA ARG A 116 -4.50 -64.04 -4.21
C ARG A 116 -3.80 -63.32 -3.05
N TRP A 117 -4.30 -62.14 -2.68
CA TRP A 117 -3.77 -61.35 -1.57
C TRP A 117 -4.49 -61.71 -0.28
N THR A 118 -3.72 -61.81 0.80
CA THR A 118 -4.23 -62.07 2.15
C THR A 118 -4.24 -60.78 2.99
N VAL A 119 -5.04 -60.78 4.05
CA VAL A 119 -5.06 -59.68 5.02
C VAL A 119 -3.86 -59.84 5.96
N GLY A 120 -3.01 -58.82 6.00
CA GLY A 120 -1.94 -58.69 6.98
C GLY A 120 -2.38 -57.94 8.24
N THR A 121 -1.49 -57.15 8.82
CA THR A 121 -1.78 -56.36 10.03
C THR A 121 -2.71 -55.20 9.69
N VAL A 122 -3.76 -55.00 10.50
CA VAL A 122 -4.69 -53.86 10.36
C VAL A 122 -4.83 -53.13 11.69
N GLU A 123 -4.46 -51.85 11.71
CA GLU A 123 -4.41 -51.01 12.92
C GLU A 123 -5.55 -49.97 12.98
N GLY A 124 -6.61 -50.14 12.18
CA GLY A 124 -7.76 -49.24 12.17
C GLY A 124 -8.60 -49.32 13.44
N ASP A 125 -8.97 -48.15 13.99
CA ASP A 125 -9.93 -48.03 15.10
C ASP A 125 -11.33 -47.69 14.58
N GLY A 126 -12.36 -48.08 15.33
CA GLY A 126 -13.74 -47.73 15.03
C GLY A 126 -14.35 -48.48 13.85
N THR A 127 -15.47 -47.95 13.35
CA THR A 127 -16.27 -48.56 12.28
C THR A 127 -16.78 -47.52 11.30
N ALA A 128 -16.88 -47.88 10.03
CA ALA A 128 -17.42 -47.01 8.99
C ALA A 128 -18.40 -47.75 8.07
N ASP A 129 -19.24 -46.96 7.39
CA ASP A 129 -20.06 -47.43 6.29
C ASP A 129 -19.30 -47.16 4.98
N LEU A 130 -18.92 -48.23 4.28
CA LEU A 130 -18.19 -48.16 3.01
C LEU A 130 -18.91 -48.94 1.92
N SER A 131 -18.89 -48.40 0.70
CA SER A 131 -19.52 -49.00 -0.46
C SER A 131 -18.53 -49.11 -1.60
N PHE A 132 -18.16 -50.33 -1.96
CA PHE A 132 -17.35 -50.60 -3.14
C PHE A 132 -18.31 -50.91 -4.28
N TYR A 133 -18.54 -49.95 -5.16
CA TYR A 133 -19.50 -50.07 -6.25
C TYR A 133 -18.85 -49.66 -7.56
N HIS A 134 -18.68 -50.63 -8.47
CA HIS A 134 -18.01 -50.45 -9.75
C HIS A 134 -16.60 -49.84 -9.63
N VAL A 135 -15.79 -50.42 -8.74
CA VAL A 135 -14.41 -49.99 -8.48
C VAL A 135 -13.45 -51.16 -8.58
N SER A 136 -12.16 -50.90 -8.79
CA SER A 136 -11.13 -51.92 -8.66
C SER A 136 -10.91 -52.30 -7.19
N VAL A 137 -10.28 -53.46 -6.93
CA VAL A 137 -9.89 -53.83 -5.57
C VAL A 137 -8.87 -52.84 -5.01
N LEU A 138 -7.98 -52.29 -5.87
CA LEU A 138 -7.04 -51.26 -5.46
C LEU A 138 -7.75 -49.99 -4.96
N GLU A 139 -8.69 -49.45 -5.74
CA GLU A 139 -9.50 -48.29 -5.36
C GLU A 139 -10.29 -48.55 -4.06
N ALA A 140 -10.82 -49.76 -3.89
CA ALA A 140 -11.48 -50.16 -2.64
C ALA A 140 -10.52 -50.13 -1.44
N VAL A 141 -9.31 -50.67 -1.59
CA VAL A 141 -8.27 -50.63 -0.53
C VAL A 141 -7.86 -49.19 -0.20
N GLU A 142 -7.66 -48.34 -1.22
CA GLU A 142 -7.36 -46.91 -1.05
C GLU A 142 -8.48 -46.18 -0.30
N SER A 143 -9.75 -46.45 -0.64
CA SER A 143 -10.88 -45.85 0.06
C SER A 143 -10.97 -46.25 1.54
N ILE A 144 -10.56 -47.49 1.88
CA ILE A 144 -10.46 -47.93 3.28
C ILE A 144 -9.33 -47.16 3.97
N ALA A 145 -8.16 -47.09 3.35
CA ALA A 145 -7.01 -46.37 3.89
C ALA A 145 -7.37 -44.90 4.16
N GLU A 146 -8.00 -44.21 3.21
CA GLU A 146 -8.45 -42.82 3.35
C GLU A 146 -9.47 -42.65 4.48
N THR A 147 -10.51 -43.49 4.51
CA THR A 147 -11.61 -43.38 5.49
C THR A 147 -11.16 -43.60 6.92
N PHE A 148 -10.20 -44.51 7.13
CA PHE A 148 -9.69 -44.84 8.45
C PHE A 148 -8.36 -44.12 8.79
N GLY A 149 -7.82 -43.30 7.89
CA GLY A 149 -6.54 -42.60 8.07
C GLY A 149 -5.35 -43.55 8.23
N LEU A 150 -5.29 -44.60 7.42
CA LEU A 150 -4.27 -45.65 7.45
C LEU A 150 -3.36 -45.59 6.21
N GLU A 151 -2.22 -46.25 6.30
CA GLU A 151 -1.24 -46.38 5.22
C GLU A 151 -1.15 -47.83 4.74
N ILE A 152 -1.04 -47.99 3.42
CA ILE A 152 -1.01 -49.29 2.74
C ILE A 152 0.42 -49.82 2.72
N THR A 153 0.62 -51.04 3.22
CA THR A 153 1.90 -51.75 3.15
C THR A 153 1.72 -53.17 2.65
N ALA A 154 2.74 -53.72 1.99
CA ALA A 154 2.73 -55.07 1.46
C ALA A 154 3.90 -55.88 2.02
N SER A 155 3.66 -57.16 2.28
CA SER A 155 4.69 -58.12 2.68
C SER A 155 4.61 -59.38 1.84
N TYR A 156 5.78 -59.95 1.55
CA TYR A 156 5.93 -61.11 0.67
C TYR A 156 6.71 -62.19 1.40
N LEU A 157 6.30 -63.45 1.21
CA LEU A 157 7.01 -64.61 1.73
C LEU A 157 7.39 -65.56 0.60
N MET A 158 8.58 -66.15 0.68
CA MET A 158 9.03 -67.24 -0.17
C MET A 158 9.32 -68.49 0.63
N ASP A 159 9.35 -69.63 -0.05
CA ASP A 159 9.92 -70.85 0.51
C ASP A 159 11.42 -70.69 0.84
N ALA A 160 11.94 -71.54 1.72
CA ALA A 160 13.34 -71.44 2.18
C ALA A 160 14.39 -71.56 1.04
N ALA A 161 14.01 -72.17 -0.09
CA ALA A 161 14.86 -72.28 -1.27
C ALA A 161 14.78 -71.05 -2.20
N HIS A 162 13.88 -70.10 -1.93
CA HIS A 162 13.60 -68.94 -2.78
C HIS A 162 13.28 -69.37 -4.23
N THR A 163 12.48 -70.42 -4.34
CA THR A 163 12.00 -71.00 -5.61
C THR A 163 10.50 -70.83 -5.80
N ARG A 164 9.77 -70.32 -4.80
CA ARG A 164 8.33 -70.09 -4.90
C ARG A 164 7.88 -68.97 -3.97
N VAL A 165 7.05 -68.07 -4.47
CA VAL A 165 6.30 -67.11 -3.64
C VAL A 165 5.16 -67.86 -2.94
N THR A 166 5.13 -67.79 -1.62
CA THR A 166 4.19 -68.55 -0.79
C THR A 166 3.04 -67.71 -0.26
N ASP A 167 3.24 -66.40 -0.09
CA ASP A 167 2.20 -65.51 0.41
C ASP A 167 2.45 -64.05 -0.02
N ARG A 168 1.35 -63.31 -0.13
CA ARG A 168 1.30 -61.85 -0.39
C ARG A 168 0.24 -61.27 0.52
N ALA A 169 0.66 -60.52 1.53
CA ALA A 169 -0.26 -59.92 2.48
C ALA A 169 -0.27 -58.40 2.33
N LEU A 170 -1.47 -57.82 2.38
CA LEU A 170 -1.68 -56.38 2.40
C LEU A 170 -2.09 -55.95 3.81
N SER A 171 -1.38 -54.99 4.37
CA SER A 171 -1.56 -54.47 5.72
C SER A 171 -1.97 -52.99 5.67
N LEU A 172 -2.80 -52.57 6.61
CA LEU A 172 -3.24 -51.18 6.79
C LEU A 172 -2.80 -50.71 8.18
N VAL A 173 -1.75 -49.88 8.22
CA VAL A 173 -1.11 -49.44 9.48
C VAL A 173 -1.41 -47.98 9.75
N LYS A 174 -1.39 -47.53 11.01
CA LYS A 174 -1.60 -46.09 11.32
C LYS A 174 -0.51 -45.21 10.75
N THR A 175 0.73 -45.70 10.79
CA THR A 175 1.88 -45.01 10.21
C THR A 175 2.96 -46.03 9.89
N GLN A 176 3.40 -46.08 8.63
CA GLN A 176 4.53 -46.89 8.18
C GLN A 176 5.85 -46.34 8.76
N GLY A 177 6.75 -47.25 9.15
CA GLY A 177 8.07 -46.92 9.67
C GLY A 177 8.09 -46.60 11.17
N ASP A 178 9.27 -46.61 11.77
CA ASP A 178 9.43 -46.40 13.21
C ASP A 178 9.28 -44.91 13.58
N GLN A 179 8.17 -44.59 14.24
CA GLN A 179 7.89 -43.26 14.80
C GLN A 179 8.43 -43.07 16.22
N THR A 180 8.78 -44.17 16.89
CA THR A 180 8.97 -44.25 18.34
C THR A 180 10.42 -44.36 18.76
N SER A 181 11.34 -44.55 17.81
CA SER A 181 12.78 -44.62 18.06
C SER A 181 13.23 -43.55 19.05
N ALA A 182 13.87 -43.97 20.15
CA ALA A 182 14.45 -43.05 21.13
C ALA A 182 15.65 -42.27 20.55
N THR A 183 16.29 -42.85 19.53
CA THR A 183 17.48 -42.31 18.85
C THR A 183 17.27 -42.35 17.33
N PRO A 184 16.34 -41.54 16.78
CA PRO A 184 16.10 -41.49 15.35
C PRO A 184 17.36 -41.01 14.61
N ARG A 185 17.57 -41.49 13.38
CA ARG A 185 18.73 -41.08 12.57
C ARG A 185 18.70 -39.57 12.38
N ARG A 186 19.86 -38.94 12.59
CA ARG A 186 20.06 -37.50 12.44
C ARG A 186 20.83 -37.18 11.17
N PHE A 187 20.28 -36.34 10.30
CA PHE A 187 20.97 -35.74 9.16
C PHE A 187 21.40 -34.32 9.50
N GLU A 188 22.57 -33.90 9.04
CA GLU A 188 23.22 -32.65 9.37
C GLU A 188 23.66 -31.91 8.10
N TYR A 189 23.29 -30.63 8.00
CA TYR A 189 23.65 -29.75 6.89
C TYR A 189 25.17 -29.57 6.83
N GLY A 190 25.74 -29.79 5.63
CA GLY A 190 27.19 -29.82 5.43
C GLY A 190 27.85 -31.18 5.69
N HIS A 191 27.07 -32.21 6.05
CA HIS A 191 27.56 -33.58 6.21
C HIS A 191 26.77 -34.57 5.33
N ASP A 192 25.62 -35.05 5.80
CA ASP A 192 24.76 -36.05 5.13
C ASP A 192 23.43 -35.46 4.60
N LEU A 193 23.22 -34.15 4.74
CA LEU A 193 22.08 -33.44 4.15
C LEU A 193 22.56 -32.62 2.93
N LYS A 194 22.13 -33.03 1.72
CA LYS A 194 22.53 -32.39 0.44
C LYS A 194 21.89 -31.02 0.26
N GLY A 195 20.63 -30.92 0.66
CA GLY A 195 19.85 -29.70 0.54
C GLY A 195 18.63 -29.76 1.45
N ILE A 196 18.25 -28.60 1.97
CA ILE A 196 17.00 -28.42 2.69
C ILE A 196 16.29 -27.19 2.13
N THR A 197 15.10 -27.42 1.61
CA THR A 197 14.22 -26.37 1.13
C THR A 197 13.25 -26.04 2.24
N ARG A 198 13.23 -24.76 2.65
CA ARG A 198 12.21 -24.23 3.57
C ARG A 198 11.20 -23.42 2.77
N THR A 199 9.95 -23.83 2.81
CA THR A 199 8.83 -23.11 2.20
C THR A 199 7.98 -22.48 3.30
N VAL A 200 7.75 -21.17 3.19
CA VAL A 200 6.84 -20.43 4.07
C VAL A 200 5.58 -20.09 3.29
N ASP A 201 4.48 -20.75 3.64
CA ASP A 201 3.15 -20.41 3.12
C ASP A 201 2.43 -19.50 4.11
N ALA A 202 2.29 -18.23 3.71
CA ALA A 202 1.58 -17.21 4.46
C ALA A 202 0.16 -16.94 3.89
N THR A 203 -0.28 -17.65 2.86
CA THR A 203 -1.55 -17.39 2.16
C THR A 203 -2.75 -17.55 3.09
N GLY A 204 -2.67 -18.46 4.07
CA GLY A 204 -3.72 -18.70 5.06
C GLY A 204 -3.68 -17.83 6.32
N VAL A 205 -2.68 -16.94 6.49
CA VAL A 205 -2.48 -16.21 7.75
C VAL A 205 -3.63 -15.22 8.00
N LYS A 206 -4.20 -15.27 9.20
CA LYS A 206 -5.25 -14.37 9.68
C LYS A 206 -4.74 -13.57 10.87
N THR A 207 -4.89 -12.24 10.80
CA THR A 207 -4.46 -11.32 11.87
C THR A 207 -5.65 -10.75 12.66
N ARG A 208 -6.88 -11.02 12.19
CA ARG A 208 -8.12 -10.75 12.91
C ARG A 208 -9.15 -11.86 12.65
N LEU A 209 -9.82 -12.32 13.70
CA LEU A 209 -10.89 -13.32 13.59
C LEU A 209 -12.19 -12.81 14.23
N TYR A 210 -13.29 -12.93 13.49
CA TYR A 210 -14.65 -12.81 14.02
C TYR A 210 -15.10 -14.16 14.57
N GLY A 211 -15.73 -14.17 15.75
CA GLY A 211 -16.25 -15.40 16.34
C GLY A 211 -17.77 -15.40 16.37
N TYR A 212 -18.37 -16.46 15.83
CA TYR A 212 -19.82 -16.67 15.86
C TYR A 212 -20.16 -18.01 16.53
N GLY A 213 -21.02 -17.94 17.54
CA GLY A 213 -21.56 -19.08 18.26
C GLY A 213 -22.87 -19.58 17.64
N LYS A 214 -23.68 -20.25 18.45
CA LYS A 214 -24.99 -20.77 18.08
C LYS A 214 -25.94 -19.67 17.57
N GLY A 215 -26.79 -20.02 16.60
CA GLY A 215 -27.87 -19.15 16.14
C GLY A 215 -28.97 -19.06 17.21
N LEU A 216 -29.37 -17.84 17.60
CA LEU A 216 -30.50 -17.65 18.51
C LEU A 216 -31.81 -17.98 17.81
N PRO A 217 -32.81 -18.60 18.47
CA PRO A 217 -34.15 -18.73 17.89
C PRO A 217 -34.76 -17.34 17.64
N ALA A 218 -35.41 -17.13 16.50
CA ALA A 218 -36.16 -15.91 16.22
C ALA A 218 -37.44 -15.89 17.06
N THR A 219 -37.71 -14.79 17.75
CA THR A 219 -38.90 -14.59 18.59
C THR A 219 -39.77 -13.45 18.07
N ASP A 220 -41.08 -13.54 18.30
CA ASP A 220 -42.03 -12.45 18.04
C ASP A 220 -42.01 -11.38 19.14
N GLU A 221 -42.80 -10.31 18.99
CA GLU A 221 -42.90 -9.19 19.95
C GLU A 221 -43.34 -9.63 21.36
N ASP A 222 -43.91 -10.83 21.49
CA ASP A 222 -44.36 -11.43 22.76
C ASP A 222 -43.35 -12.45 23.32
N GLY A 223 -42.21 -12.65 22.65
CA GLY A 223 -41.14 -13.56 23.08
C GLY A 223 -41.30 -15.03 22.67
N ASN A 224 -42.27 -15.36 21.82
CA ASN A 224 -42.52 -16.73 21.36
C ASN A 224 -41.68 -17.08 20.12
N GLN A 225 -41.17 -18.32 20.03
CA GLN A 225 -40.33 -18.75 18.91
C GLN A 225 -41.12 -18.87 17.60
N THR A 226 -40.67 -18.19 16.54
CA THR A 226 -41.34 -18.13 15.23
C THR A 226 -40.87 -19.21 14.24
N GLY A 227 -39.98 -20.12 14.67
CA GLY A 227 -39.45 -21.22 13.85
C GLY A 227 -38.27 -20.86 12.95
N GLY A 228 -37.83 -19.60 12.91
CA GLY A 228 -36.57 -19.17 12.28
C GLY A 228 -35.42 -19.06 13.28
N TYR A 229 -34.17 -19.00 12.82
CA TYR A 229 -33.01 -18.61 13.64
C TYR A 229 -32.65 -17.14 13.36
N GLY A 230 -32.56 -16.32 14.41
CA GLY A 230 -32.10 -14.94 14.42
C GLY A 230 -30.57 -14.80 14.37
N ARG A 231 -30.05 -13.61 14.75
CA ARG A 231 -28.60 -13.30 14.74
C ARG A 231 -27.81 -14.33 15.57
N ARG A 232 -26.67 -14.78 15.02
CA ARG A 232 -25.71 -15.65 15.74
C ARG A 232 -25.14 -14.91 16.95
N ILE A 233 -24.88 -15.64 18.02
CA ILE A 233 -24.22 -15.10 19.21
C ILE A 233 -22.80 -14.66 18.82
N ASP A 234 -22.42 -13.43 19.17
CA ASP A 234 -21.04 -12.95 19.15
C ASP A 234 -20.61 -12.50 20.56
N PHE A 235 -19.35 -12.09 20.72
CA PHE A 235 -18.80 -11.64 21.99
C PHE A 235 -18.57 -10.12 22.07
N SER A 236 -19.18 -9.32 21.19
CA SER A 236 -18.97 -7.87 21.14
C SER A 236 -19.31 -7.17 22.47
N ASP A 237 -20.38 -7.60 23.14
CA ASP A 237 -20.82 -7.08 24.44
C ASP A 237 -19.75 -7.22 25.54
N ILE A 238 -18.92 -8.26 25.47
CA ILE A 238 -17.86 -8.56 26.45
C ILE A 238 -16.46 -8.19 25.95
N ASN A 239 -16.36 -7.58 24.76
CA ASN A 239 -15.12 -7.26 24.09
C ASN A 239 -15.13 -5.84 23.52
N ASN A 240 -15.60 -4.88 24.34
CA ASN A 240 -15.58 -3.44 24.04
C ASN A 240 -16.30 -3.09 22.73
N GLY A 241 -17.41 -3.75 22.43
CA GLY A 241 -18.19 -3.55 21.21
C GLY A 241 -17.57 -4.20 19.96
N LYS A 242 -16.50 -4.99 20.10
CA LYS A 242 -15.81 -5.64 18.98
C LYS A 242 -16.22 -7.09 18.83
N PRO A 243 -16.88 -7.50 17.73
CA PRO A 243 -17.22 -8.90 17.46
C PRO A 243 -16.01 -9.73 16.98
N TYR A 244 -14.80 -9.21 17.13
CA TYR A 244 -13.57 -9.82 16.65
C TYR A 244 -12.43 -9.71 17.67
N VAL A 245 -11.46 -10.60 17.55
CA VAL A 245 -10.14 -10.50 18.19
C VAL A 245 -9.08 -10.22 17.13
N GLU A 246 -8.05 -9.50 17.51
CA GLU A 246 -6.99 -9.06 16.61
C GLU A 246 -5.62 -9.23 17.27
N ASP A 247 -4.64 -9.58 16.45
CA ASP A 247 -3.23 -9.60 16.80
C ASP A 247 -2.56 -8.41 16.09
N PRO A 248 -2.29 -7.30 16.80
CA PRO A 248 -1.70 -6.10 16.20
C PRO A 248 -0.27 -6.33 15.71
N ALA A 249 0.50 -7.22 16.35
CA ALA A 249 1.86 -7.53 15.94
C ALA A 249 1.86 -8.33 14.63
N ALA A 250 0.98 -9.34 14.53
CA ALA A 250 0.78 -10.06 13.28
C ALA A 250 0.21 -9.17 12.18
N THR A 251 -0.71 -8.25 12.51
CA THR A 251 -1.28 -7.28 11.56
C THR A 251 -0.20 -6.39 10.96
N ALA A 252 0.77 -5.92 11.74
CA ALA A 252 1.86 -5.10 11.23
C ALA A 252 2.75 -5.80 10.18
N ILE A 253 2.75 -7.14 10.16
CA ILE A 253 3.60 -7.97 9.28
C ILE A 253 2.81 -8.53 8.11
N TRP A 254 1.62 -9.08 8.38
CA TRP A 254 0.80 -9.86 7.45
C TRP A 254 -0.50 -9.16 7.06
N GLY A 255 -0.72 -7.94 7.54
CA GLY A 255 -1.87 -7.13 7.15
C GLY A 255 -1.86 -6.81 5.65
N LEU A 256 -3.06 -6.66 5.10
CA LEU A 256 -3.31 -6.34 3.70
C LEU A 256 -3.22 -4.84 3.48
N PRO A 257 -2.82 -4.39 2.28
CA PRO A 257 -3.02 -3.00 1.87
C PRO A 257 -4.52 -2.67 1.93
N GLY A 258 -4.88 -1.74 2.79
CA GLY A 258 -6.25 -1.26 2.93
C GLY A 258 -6.37 0.23 2.64
N PRO A 259 -7.57 0.70 2.28
CA PRO A 259 -7.82 2.13 2.22
C PRO A 259 -7.71 2.72 3.63
N SER A 260 -6.71 3.55 3.87
CA SER A 260 -6.71 4.50 4.98
C SER A 260 -7.55 5.69 4.55
N VAL A 261 -8.75 5.77 5.10
CA VAL A 261 -9.64 6.92 4.92
C VAL A 261 -9.29 7.91 6.03
N SER A 262 -8.37 8.83 5.75
CA SER A 262 -8.17 9.97 6.65
C SER A 262 -9.25 11.00 6.32
N THR A 263 -10.21 11.17 7.22
CA THR A 263 -11.20 12.25 7.12
C THR A 263 -10.46 13.58 6.98
N MET A 264 -10.69 14.28 5.87
CA MET A 264 -10.03 15.57 5.62
C MET A 264 -10.61 16.62 6.59
N GLY A 265 -9.79 17.02 7.56
CA GLY A 265 -10.02 18.17 8.41
C GLY A 265 -10.86 17.90 9.66
N LYS A 266 -10.43 18.48 10.78
CA LYS A 266 -11.19 18.60 12.05
C LYS A 266 -12.55 19.34 11.91
N ASN A 267 -12.95 19.71 10.69
CA ASN A 267 -14.04 20.63 10.41
C ASN A 267 -15.07 20.08 9.43
N LEU A 268 -15.22 18.76 9.36
CA LEU A 268 -16.39 18.20 8.68
C LEU A 268 -17.63 18.17 9.58
N VAL A 269 -17.49 18.05 10.91
CA VAL A 269 -18.67 18.07 11.77
C VAL A 269 -18.35 18.38 13.23
N THR A 270 -18.75 19.55 13.75
CA THR A 270 -19.34 19.60 15.11
C THR A 270 -20.79 20.06 14.96
N GLY A 271 -21.69 19.10 14.69
CA GLY A 271 -23.15 19.33 14.69
C GLY A 271 -23.97 18.89 13.47
N GLY A 272 -23.35 18.40 12.39
CA GLY A 272 -24.01 17.67 11.29
C GLY A 272 -25.03 18.51 10.52
N GLY A 273 -24.67 19.68 10.00
CA GLY A 273 -25.67 20.53 9.37
C GLY A 273 -25.12 21.49 8.34
N PHE A 274 -26.04 22.08 7.57
CA PHE A 274 -25.82 23.09 6.54
C PHE A 274 -25.65 24.52 7.11
N GLU A 275 -25.19 24.68 8.36
CA GLU A 275 -25.09 25.96 9.06
C GLU A 275 -23.64 26.51 9.15
N ARG A 276 -23.52 27.84 9.21
CA ARG A 276 -22.24 28.58 9.32
C ARG A 276 -21.67 28.55 10.74
N LYS A 277 -20.39 28.20 10.89
CA LYS A 277 -19.54 28.63 12.02
C LYS A 277 -18.33 29.40 11.51
N TYR A 278 -17.99 30.50 12.17
CA TYR A 278 -16.81 31.29 11.86
C TYR A 278 -15.54 30.51 12.24
N GLY A 279 -14.59 30.41 11.31
CA GLY A 279 -13.17 30.27 11.63
C GLY A 279 -12.51 28.92 11.42
N ASP A 280 -13.09 27.98 10.65
CA ASP A 280 -12.39 26.97 9.82
C ASP A 280 -13.42 25.90 9.38
N GLY A 281 -13.94 25.97 8.16
CA GLY A 281 -14.93 25.01 7.63
C GLY A 281 -15.48 25.45 6.28
N TRP A 282 -15.95 24.51 5.46
CA TRP A 282 -16.52 24.78 4.14
C TRP A 282 -18.05 24.82 4.22
N LEU A 283 -18.68 25.86 3.65
CA LEU A 283 -20.12 26.04 3.68
C LEU A 283 -20.77 25.41 2.44
N PHE A 284 -21.79 24.58 2.62
CA PHE A 284 -22.64 24.12 1.51
C PHE A 284 -23.84 25.05 1.38
N ILE A 285 -23.82 25.89 0.34
CA ILE A 285 -24.73 27.01 0.17
C ILE A 285 -25.79 26.64 -0.86
N PRO A 286 -27.10 26.64 -0.52
CA PRO A 286 -28.15 26.54 -1.50
C PRO A 286 -28.16 27.78 -2.40
N ASN A 287 -28.07 27.58 -3.71
CA ASN A 287 -28.24 28.61 -4.70
C ASN A 287 -29.74 28.75 -5.02
N SER A 288 -30.19 30.01 -5.14
CA SER A 288 -31.56 30.36 -5.55
C SER A 288 -32.68 30.02 -4.55
N ALA A 289 -32.41 29.97 -3.24
CA ALA A 289 -33.43 29.71 -2.22
C ALA A 289 -33.82 30.98 -1.42
N PHE A 290 -35.12 31.26 -1.37
CA PHE A 290 -35.73 32.22 -0.44
C PHE A 290 -35.79 31.56 0.96
N LEU A 291 -34.81 31.84 1.82
CA LEU A 291 -34.74 31.61 3.28
C LEU A 291 -35.06 30.23 3.92
N ASP A 292 -35.84 29.31 3.32
CA ASP A 292 -36.45 28.15 4.02
C ASP A 292 -36.06 26.76 3.48
N ALA A 293 -35.04 26.65 2.62
CA ALA A 293 -34.59 25.35 2.11
C ALA A 293 -33.82 24.50 3.15
N LEU A 294 -33.35 25.13 4.22
CA LEU A 294 -32.70 24.46 5.35
C LEU A 294 -33.74 24.19 6.44
N VAL A 295 -34.12 22.93 6.61
CA VAL A 295 -35.26 22.55 7.45
C VAL A 295 -34.85 21.59 8.56
N LYS A 296 -35.46 21.75 9.74
CA LYS A 296 -35.30 20.82 10.87
C LYS A 296 -36.25 19.62 10.79
N GLN A 297 -37.31 19.76 9.99
CA GLN A 297 -38.34 18.77 9.73
C GLN A 297 -39.16 19.23 8.52
N ASP A 298 -39.68 18.30 7.72
CA ASP A 298 -40.68 18.57 6.69
C ASP A 298 -41.68 17.40 6.64
N GLY A 299 -42.89 17.62 7.16
CA GLY A 299 -43.85 16.53 7.42
C GLY A 299 -43.25 15.47 8.36
N ASP A 300 -43.25 14.21 7.90
CA ASP A 300 -42.69 13.06 8.63
C ASP A 300 -41.17 12.87 8.41
N VAL A 301 -40.55 13.69 7.56
CA VAL A 301 -39.11 13.58 7.28
C VAL A 301 -38.33 14.44 8.27
N THR A 302 -37.49 13.79 9.07
CA THR A 302 -36.50 14.42 9.96
C THR A 302 -35.07 14.13 9.46
N PRO A 303 -34.09 14.98 9.79
CA PRO A 303 -32.66 14.69 9.55
C PRO A 303 -32.26 13.30 10.08
N TYR A 304 -31.32 12.65 9.41
CA TYR A 304 -30.90 11.28 9.73
C TYR A 304 -29.86 11.25 10.86
N GLU A 305 -28.77 12.00 10.71
CA GLU A 305 -27.71 12.15 11.72
C GLU A 305 -27.51 13.62 12.12
N GLY A 306 -27.97 14.55 11.27
CA GLY A 306 -27.82 15.98 11.44
C GLY A 306 -28.87 16.67 12.32
N LYS A 307 -28.71 17.98 12.52
CA LYS A 307 -29.73 18.84 13.18
C LYS A 307 -30.65 19.55 12.18
N ILE A 308 -30.21 19.68 10.93
CA ILE A 308 -30.89 20.39 9.83
C ILE A 308 -30.54 19.67 8.54
N MET A 309 -31.54 19.43 7.69
CA MET A 309 -31.37 18.84 6.36
C MET A 309 -31.61 19.90 5.27
N LEU A 310 -31.02 19.69 4.10
CA LEU A 310 -31.27 20.52 2.91
C LEU A 310 -32.43 19.93 2.12
N ARG A 311 -33.49 20.70 1.94
CA ARG A 311 -34.61 20.39 1.05
C ARG A 311 -34.34 20.93 -0.35
N MET A 312 -34.29 20.04 -1.33
CA MET A 312 -34.13 20.38 -2.74
C MET A 312 -35.35 19.95 -3.57
N GLY A 313 -35.61 20.68 -4.64
CA GLY A 313 -36.77 20.42 -5.49
C GLY A 313 -36.99 21.49 -6.54
N THR A 314 -38.05 21.34 -7.32
CA THR A 314 -38.43 22.29 -8.38
C THR A 314 -39.23 23.49 -7.88
N ASP A 315 -39.80 23.40 -6.66
CA ASP A 315 -40.48 24.53 -6.02
C ASP A 315 -39.46 25.50 -5.44
N THR A 316 -39.21 26.59 -6.16
CA THR A 316 -38.22 27.61 -5.79
C THR A 316 -38.65 28.48 -4.60
N SER A 317 -39.89 28.35 -4.11
CA SER A 317 -40.36 29.07 -2.93
C SER A 317 -39.94 28.38 -1.62
N THR A 318 -39.74 27.07 -1.66
CA THR A 318 -39.49 26.23 -0.48
C THR A 318 -38.23 25.39 -0.56
N CYS A 319 -37.70 25.17 -1.77
CA CYS A 319 -36.60 24.24 -2.02
C CYS A 319 -35.42 24.92 -2.72
N ALA A 320 -34.23 24.40 -2.48
CA ALA A 320 -33.06 24.75 -3.27
C ALA A 320 -33.06 23.98 -4.61
N THR A 321 -32.73 24.67 -5.70
CA THR A 321 -32.59 24.05 -7.04
C THR A 321 -31.15 23.63 -7.34
N SER A 322 -30.20 24.23 -6.63
CA SER A 322 -28.81 23.80 -6.59
C SER A 322 -28.19 24.15 -5.25
N ALA A 323 -27.09 23.50 -4.92
CA ALA A 323 -26.27 23.82 -3.77
C ALA A 323 -24.80 23.50 -4.08
N ILE A 324 -23.91 24.32 -3.55
CA ILE A 324 -22.49 24.26 -3.83
C ILE A 324 -21.69 24.42 -2.55
N CYS A 325 -20.58 23.69 -2.41
CA CYS A 325 -19.64 23.99 -1.34
C CYS A 325 -18.72 25.17 -1.67
N ASP A 326 -18.20 25.79 -0.61
CA ASP A 326 -16.96 26.54 -0.68
C ASP A 326 -15.81 25.70 -1.28
N HIS A 327 -14.74 26.36 -1.68
CA HIS A 327 -13.53 25.68 -2.14
C HIS A 327 -13.02 24.68 -1.10
N ILE A 328 -12.71 23.47 -1.55
CA ILE A 328 -12.10 22.42 -0.74
C ILE A 328 -10.70 22.17 -1.29
N ASP A 329 -9.70 22.39 -0.47
CA ASP A 329 -8.31 22.06 -0.83
C ASP A 329 -8.15 20.55 -0.96
N VAL A 330 -7.54 20.13 -2.06
CA VAL A 330 -7.29 18.72 -2.38
C VAL A 330 -5.89 18.53 -2.95
N LYS A 331 -5.42 17.30 -2.94
CA LYS A 331 -4.20 16.88 -3.63
C LYS A 331 -4.55 16.46 -5.05
N GLY A 332 -3.65 16.73 -5.99
CA GLY A 332 -3.77 16.23 -7.36
C GLY A 332 -3.53 14.73 -7.44
N ALA A 333 -4.09 14.07 -8.46
CA ALA A 333 -3.93 12.62 -8.69
C ALA A 333 -4.30 11.75 -7.47
N THR A 334 -5.22 12.23 -6.64
CA THR A 334 -5.60 11.59 -5.38
C THR A 334 -7.06 11.18 -5.45
N GLU A 335 -7.37 9.97 -4.96
CA GLU A 335 -8.75 9.49 -4.87
C GLU A 335 -9.42 10.05 -3.61
N TYR A 336 -10.67 10.49 -3.78
CA TYR A 336 -11.51 10.99 -2.72
C TYR A 336 -12.84 10.22 -2.68
N GLN A 337 -13.40 10.09 -1.49
CA GLN A 337 -14.71 9.51 -1.25
C GLN A 337 -15.67 10.56 -0.70
N LEU A 338 -16.75 10.81 -1.44
CA LEU A 338 -17.89 11.62 -1.02
C LEU A 338 -18.98 10.69 -0.47
N THR A 339 -19.48 10.98 0.73
CA THR A 339 -20.68 10.34 1.28
C THR A 339 -21.74 11.37 1.60
N LEU A 340 -23.01 11.02 1.46
CA LEU A 340 -24.14 11.82 1.93
C LEU A 340 -25.35 10.91 2.15
N TRP A 341 -26.25 11.30 3.03
CA TRP A 341 -27.57 10.69 3.16
C TRP A 341 -28.57 11.42 2.27
N THR A 342 -29.41 10.67 1.57
CA THR A 342 -30.49 11.21 0.74
C THR A 342 -31.82 10.55 1.07
N HIS A 343 -32.89 11.32 1.02
CA HIS A 343 -34.27 10.85 1.14
C HIS A 343 -35.14 11.44 0.03
N GLY A 344 -35.96 10.60 -0.60
CA GLY A 344 -36.91 10.98 -1.64
C GLY A 344 -37.71 9.74 -2.07
N ALA A 345 -38.82 9.92 -2.77
CA ALA A 345 -39.57 8.83 -3.37
C ALA A 345 -38.75 8.11 -4.46
N ALA A 346 -39.14 6.88 -4.80
CA ALA A 346 -38.52 6.15 -5.90
C ALA A 346 -38.56 6.96 -7.20
N GLY A 347 -37.41 7.10 -7.86
CA GLY A 347 -37.25 7.90 -9.08
C GLY A 347 -36.94 9.38 -8.85
N GLN A 348 -37.06 9.91 -7.62
CA GLN A 348 -36.58 11.25 -7.27
C GLN A 348 -35.06 11.21 -7.04
N SER A 349 -34.33 12.23 -7.49
CA SER A 349 -32.86 12.26 -7.45
C SER A 349 -32.31 13.68 -7.68
N CYS A 350 -30.99 13.83 -7.73
CA CYS A 350 -30.29 15.06 -8.12
C CYS A 350 -28.98 14.74 -8.84
N SER A 351 -28.50 15.66 -9.67
CA SER A 351 -27.17 15.55 -10.26
C SER A 351 -26.08 15.95 -9.25
N MET A 352 -24.94 15.26 -9.31
CA MET A 352 -23.76 15.55 -8.50
C MET A 352 -22.55 15.79 -9.40
N LYS A 353 -21.82 16.88 -9.17
CA LYS A 353 -20.70 17.30 -10.02
C LYS A 353 -19.56 17.87 -9.19
N ILE A 354 -18.33 17.51 -9.53
CA ILE A 354 -17.11 18.07 -8.97
C ILE A 354 -16.48 18.99 -10.00
N THR A 355 -16.40 20.30 -9.72
CA THR A 355 -15.60 21.24 -10.52
C THR A 355 -14.20 21.29 -9.96
N GLN A 356 -13.20 21.15 -10.83
CA GLN A 356 -11.79 21.19 -10.45
C GLN A 356 -11.17 22.52 -10.87
N ASN A 357 -10.25 23.07 -10.08
CA ASN A 357 -9.52 24.30 -10.40
C ASN A 357 -8.45 24.13 -11.50
N VAL A 358 -8.76 23.36 -12.53
CA VAL A 358 -7.93 23.11 -13.71
C VAL A 358 -8.77 23.26 -14.96
N ASN A 359 -8.15 23.65 -16.07
CA ASN A 359 -8.80 23.69 -17.38
C ASN A 359 -8.35 22.49 -18.21
N VAL A 360 -9.27 21.57 -18.50
CA VAL A 360 -9.04 20.36 -19.30
C VAL A 360 -10.11 20.28 -20.38
N TYR A 361 -9.73 19.96 -21.61
CA TYR A 361 -10.67 19.75 -22.72
C TYR A 361 -11.12 18.27 -22.76
N PRO A 362 -12.41 17.97 -22.99
CA PRO A 362 -13.52 18.91 -23.22
C PRO A 362 -14.12 19.50 -21.93
N THR A 363 -13.85 18.94 -20.76
CA THR A 363 -14.23 19.51 -19.46
C THR A 363 -13.31 19.03 -18.34
N SER A 364 -13.12 19.85 -17.29
CA SER A 364 -12.48 19.48 -16.04
C SER A 364 -13.47 19.02 -14.96
N ASN A 365 -14.76 18.97 -15.27
CA ASN A 365 -15.79 18.55 -14.34
C ASN A 365 -15.90 17.04 -14.28
N ILE A 366 -16.03 16.49 -13.07
CA ILE A 366 -16.32 15.08 -12.84
C ILE A 366 -17.82 14.97 -12.50
N VAL A 367 -18.58 14.26 -13.31
CA VAL A 367 -19.99 13.97 -13.02
C VAL A 367 -20.04 12.66 -12.23
N LEU A 368 -20.69 12.67 -11.08
CA LEU A 368 -20.88 11.48 -10.25
C LEU A 368 -22.26 10.89 -10.51
N ASP A 369 -22.37 9.56 -10.39
CA ASP A 369 -23.66 8.89 -10.54
C ASP A 369 -24.68 9.45 -9.53
N PRO A 370 -25.91 9.82 -9.94
CA PRO A 370 -26.94 10.34 -9.05
C PRO A 370 -27.27 9.39 -7.88
N PRO A 371 -27.80 9.91 -6.76
CA PRO A 371 -28.33 9.06 -5.68
C PRO A 371 -29.59 8.32 -6.14
N VAL A 372 -29.79 7.10 -5.64
CA VAL A 372 -30.99 6.30 -5.90
C VAL A 372 -31.85 6.31 -4.65
N ASN A 373 -32.99 7.00 -4.69
CA ASN A 373 -33.89 7.11 -3.55
C ASN A 373 -34.99 6.04 -3.59
N THR A 374 -35.45 5.63 -2.41
CA THR A 374 -36.38 4.48 -2.24
C THR A 374 -37.58 4.79 -1.32
N GLY A 375 -37.75 6.04 -0.92
CA GLY A 375 -38.71 6.46 0.11
C GLY A 375 -38.18 6.29 1.55
N ARG A 376 -36.89 5.93 1.71
CA ARG A 376 -36.18 5.86 2.99
C ARG A 376 -34.82 6.54 2.88
N TRP A 377 -34.26 6.96 4.00
CA TRP A 377 -32.90 7.49 4.07
C TRP A 377 -31.91 6.46 3.53
N THR A 378 -31.14 6.86 2.52
CA THR A 378 -30.18 6.01 1.82
C THR A 378 -28.82 6.69 1.81
N LYS A 379 -27.78 5.98 2.24
CA LYS A 379 -26.41 6.51 2.19
C LYS A 379 -25.84 6.34 0.78
N THR A 380 -25.53 7.45 0.15
CA THR A 380 -24.86 7.50 -1.16
C THR A 380 -23.36 7.68 -0.95
N THR A 381 -22.56 6.77 -1.52
CA THR A 381 -21.10 6.86 -1.53
C THR A 381 -20.60 6.93 -2.98
N ARG A 382 -19.74 7.90 -3.27
CA ARG A 382 -19.12 8.07 -4.59
C ARG A 382 -17.62 8.28 -4.44
N ARG A 383 -16.84 7.69 -5.33
CA ARG A 383 -15.40 7.92 -5.43
C ARG A 383 -15.07 8.68 -6.69
N PHE A 384 -14.06 9.52 -6.61
CA PHE A 384 -13.52 10.23 -7.76
C PHE A 384 -12.04 10.51 -7.56
N THR A 385 -11.31 10.60 -8.66
CA THR A 385 -9.88 10.94 -8.67
C THR A 385 -9.70 12.33 -9.22
N THR A 386 -9.01 13.18 -8.47
CA THR A 386 -8.68 14.54 -8.92
C THR A 386 -7.62 14.49 -10.02
N HIS A 387 -7.67 15.46 -10.92
CA HIS A 387 -6.64 15.66 -11.93
C HIS A 387 -5.28 15.93 -11.24
N ALA A 388 -4.18 15.48 -11.85
CA ALA A 388 -2.82 15.61 -11.29
C ALA A 388 -2.42 17.05 -10.90
N LYS A 389 -2.98 18.05 -11.58
CA LYS A 389 -2.72 19.48 -11.34
C LYS A 389 -3.78 20.17 -10.49
N CYS A 390 -4.80 19.45 -10.02
CA CYS A 390 -5.86 20.02 -9.21
C CYS A 390 -5.35 20.24 -7.78
N SER A 391 -5.63 21.42 -7.23
CA SER A 391 -5.34 21.75 -5.83
C SER A 391 -6.58 22.18 -5.06
N ALA A 392 -7.71 22.41 -5.74
CA ALA A 392 -8.97 22.73 -5.12
C ALA A 392 -10.15 22.24 -5.97
N ILE A 393 -11.21 21.80 -5.30
CA ILE A 393 -12.47 21.40 -5.93
C ILE A 393 -13.66 22.16 -5.34
N ARG A 394 -14.80 22.08 -6.04
CA ARG A 394 -16.12 22.31 -5.46
C ARG A 394 -17.06 21.18 -5.84
N VAL A 395 -17.84 20.73 -4.87
CA VAL A 395 -18.96 19.80 -5.00
C VAL A 395 -20.22 20.61 -5.30
N TRP A 396 -20.95 20.19 -6.31
CA TRP A 396 -22.22 20.72 -6.73
C TRP A 396 -23.27 19.63 -6.63
N ILE A 397 -24.42 19.99 -6.08
CA ILE A 397 -25.64 19.19 -6.13
C ILE A 397 -26.68 20.05 -6.82
N GLU A 398 -27.21 19.59 -7.95
CA GLU A 398 -28.02 20.41 -8.85
C GLU A 398 -29.14 19.59 -9.48
N ASN A 399 -30.08 20.28 -10.12
CA ASN A 399 -31.11 19.67 -10.96
C ASN A 399 -31.91 18.57 -10.22
N PRO A 400 -32.54 18.88 -9.07
CA PRO A 400 -33.36 17.92 -8.37
C PRO A 400 -34.56 17.50 -9.23
N ILE A 401 -34.88 16.21 -9.21
CA ILE A 401 -36.05 15.60 -9.81
C ILE A 401 -37.02 15.28 -8.68
N GLY A 402 -38.08 16.09 -8.54
CA GLY A 402 -38.99 16.03 -7.39
C GLY A 402 -38.37 16.58 -6.10
N THR A 403 -39.04 16.38 -4.97
CA THR A 403 -38.56 16.84 -3.65
C THR A 403 -37.64 15.81 -3.04
N ILE A 404 -36.41 16.21 -2.72
CA ILE A 404 -35.41 15.36 -2.04
C ILE A 404 -34.84 16.09 -0.83
N TYR A 405 -34.33 15.31 0.12
CA TYR A 405 -33.66 15.80 1.32
C TYR A 405 -32.25 15.24 1.38
N LEU A 406 -31.30 16.07 1.81
CA LEU A 406 -29.90 15.72 1.96
C LEU A 406 -29.46 15.96 3.39
N ASP A 407 -28.63 15.06 3.92
CA ASP A 407 -28.05 15.16 5.25
C ASP A 407 -26.64 14.54 5.32
N ASP A 408 -25.87 14.94 6.33
CA ASP A 408 -24.58 14.37 6.73
C ASP A 408 -23.64 14.06 5.54
N MET A 409 -23.34 15.11 4.78
CA MET A 409 -22.38 15.04 3.68
C MET A 409 -20.94 15.10 4.21
N SER A 410 -20.09 14.19 3.75
CA SER A 410 -18.68 14.11 4.15
C SER A 410 -17.76 13.80 2.96
N LEU A 411 -16.55 14.36 2.98
CA LEU A 411 -15.50 14.09 1.98
C LEU A 411 -14.26 13.55 2.69
N SER A 412 -13.71 12.45 2.21
CA SER A 412 -12.51 11.85 2.78
C SER A 412 -11.46 11.58 1.72
N GLU A 413 -10.19 11.84 2.05
CA GLU A 413 -9.05 11.42 1.21
C GLU A 413 -8.89 9.91 1.35
N VAL A 414 -8.83 9.21 0.21
CA VAL A 414 -8.58 7.78 0.17
C VAL A 414 -7.08 7.58 -0.07
N THR A 415 -6.36 7.25 1.00
CA THR A 415 -4.94 6.90 0.92
C THR A 415 -4.77 5.38 0.95
N THR A 416 -3.82 4.83 0.19
CA THR A 416 -3.49 3.39 0.18
C THR A 416 -2.56 2.97 1.33
N THR A 417 -2.40 3.80 2.37
CA THR A 417 -1.33 3.66 3.37
C THR A 417 -1.75 2.94 4.66
N GLY A 418 -3.00 2.45 4.75
CA GLY A 418 -3.48 1.75 5.94
C GLY A 418 -3.17 0.26 5.88
N ILE A 419 -2.53 -0.29 6.91
CA ILE A 419 -2.46 -1.75 7.09
C ILE A 419 -3.83 -2.23 7.58
N HIS A 420 -4.57 -2.94 6.73
CA HIS A 420 -5.83 -3.58 7.07
C HIS A 420 -5.58 -5.01 7.55
N PRO A 421 -6.21 -5.49 8.64
CA PRO A 421 -6.01 -6.87 9.09
C PRO A 421 -6.40 -7.91 8.03
N ALA A 422 -5.70 -9.05 8.00
CA ALA A 422 -6.12 -10.21 7.23
C ALA A 422 -7.23 -10.93 8.00
N GLU A 423 -8.47 -10.79 7.55
CA GLU A 423 -9.65 -11.20 8.32
C GLU A 423 -10.10 -12.64 8.01
N GLY A 424 -10.66 -13.29 9.02
CA GLY A 424 -11.28 -14.60 8.91
C GLY A 424 -12.40 -14.80 9.94
N ILE A 425 -13.05 -15.96 9.87
CA ILE A 425 -14.14 -16.32 10.76
C ILE A 425 -13.79 -17.62 11.50
N TYR A 426 -14.15 -17.66 12.78
CA TYR A 426 -14.25 -18.86 13.61
C TYR A 426 -15.73 -19.09 13.93
N GLU A 427 -16.23 -20.29 13.66
CA GLU A 427 -17.61 -20.67 13.96
C GLU A 427 -17.62 -21.87 14.91
N ASN A 428 -18.41 -21.75 15.98
CA ASN A 428 -18.74 -22.87 16.87
C ASN A 428 -20.26 -22.92 17.04
N GLY A 429 -20.92 -23.72 16.20
CA GLY A 429 -22.39 -23.81 16.13
C GLY A 429 -23.07 -24.31 17.41
N ASP A 430 -22.32 -24.94 18.31
CA ASP A 430 -22.82 -25.48 19.57
C ASP A 430 -22.54 -24.55 20.77
N CYS A 431 -21.76 -23.49 20.59
CA CYS A 431 -21.34 -22.60 21.66
C CYS A 431 -22.42 -21.55 21.98
N GLU A 432 -22.95 -21.61 23.20
CA GLU A 432 -23.92 -20.65 23.74
C GLU A 432 -23.26 -19.62 24.69
N ASP A 433 -22.04 -19.88 25.17
CA ASP A 433 -21.33 -19.02 26.11
C ASP A 433 -20.36 -18.06 25.40
N LYS A 434 -20.60 -16.76 25.56
CA LYS A 434 -19.79 -15.71 24.92
C LYS A 434 -18.33 -15.71 25.37
N GLN A 435 -18.06 -16.06 26.63
CA GLN A 435 -16.69 -16.05 27.18
C GLN A 435 -15.88 -17.24 26.65
N GLN A 436 -16.51 -18.40 26.52
CA GLN A 436 -15.98 -19.58 25.85
C GLN A 436 -15.68 -19.24 24.38
N LEU A 437 -16.64 -18.68 23.65
CA LEU A 437 -16.47 -18.29 22.25
C LEU A 437 -15.29 -17.30 22.07
N LEU A 438 -15.16 -16.31 22.96
CA LEU A 438 -14.03 -15.38 22.95
C LEU A 438 -12.69 -16.10 23.17
N ASN A 439 -12.63 -17.04 24.11
CA ASN A 439 -11.40 -17.79 24.41
C ASN A 439 -11.01 -18.73 23.26
N GLU A 440 -11.98 -19.45 22.68
CA GLU A 440 -11.79 -20.30 21.50
C GLU A 440 -11.33 -19.48 20.28
N THR A 441 -11.96 -18.34 20.03
CA THR A 441 -11.57 -17.45 18.93
C THR A 441 -10.16 -16.88 19.13
N LYS A 442 -9.75 -16.56 20.38
CA LYS A 442 -8.36 -16.16 20.69
C LYS A 442 -7.36 -17.30 20.45
N ALA A 443 -7.71 -18.53 20.86
CA ALA A 443 -6.87 -19.69 20.65
C ALA A 443 -6.69 -19.98 19.14
N GLU A 444 -7.77 -19.89 18.38
CA GLU A 444 -7.73 -20.09 16.93
C GLU A 444 -7.01 -18.94 16.20
N LEU A 445 -7.16 -17.68 16.65
CA LEU A 445 -6.39 -16.56 16.11
C LEU A 445 -4.89 -16.79 16.30
N LYS A 446 -4.47 -17.24 17.49
CA LYS A 446 -3.06 -17.58 17.75
C LYS A 446 -2.53 -18.67 16.82
N ARG A 447 -3.38 -19.63 16.42
CA ARG A 447 -3.02 -20.70 15.48
C ARG A 447 -2.95 -20.20 14.03
N ARG A 448 -3.85 -19.29 13.65
CA ARG A 448 -3.96 -18.75 12.28
C ARG A 448 -3.09 -17.52 12.02
N SER A 449 -2.56 -16.87 13.06
CA SER A 449 -1.65 -15.71 12.91
C SER A 449 -0.20 -16.11 12.59
N THR A 450 0.09 -17.41 12.58
CA THR A 450 1.41 -17.97 12.22
C THR A 450 1.37 -18.60 10.83
N PRO A 451 2.30 -18.27 9.92
CA PRO A 451 2.39 -18.92 8.61
C PRO A 451 2.76 -20.40 8.75
N THR A 452 2.32 -21.20 7.77
CA THR A 452 2.70 -22.61 7.71
C THR A 452 4.11 -22.68 7.15
N VAL A 453 5.00 -23.39 7.83
CA VAL A 453 6.37 -23.63 7.37
C VAL A 453 6.50 -25.11 7.07
N SER A 454 6.80 -25.46 5.83
CA SER A 454 7.17 -26.81 5.45
C SER A 454 8.64 -26.85 5.09
N TYR A 455 9.27 -28.00 5.32
CA TYR A 455 10.60 -28.27 4.80
C TYR A 455 10.56 -29.55 3.98
N GLU A 456 11.37 -29.58 2.92
CA GLU A 456 11.67 -30.75 2.12
C GLU A 456 13.20 -30.90 2.08
N ALA A 457 13.69 -32.12 2.23
CA ALA A 457 15.12 -32.37 2.30
C ALA A 457 15.51 -33.54 1.40
N ASP A 458 16.56 -33.31 0.62
CA ASP A 458 17.24 -34.33 -0.14
C ASP A 458 18.49 -34.76 0.62
N VAL A 459 18.58 -36.07 0.85
CA VAL A 459 19.76 -36.70 1.45
C VAL A 459 20.44 -37.53 0.37
N LEU A 460 21.71 -37.20 0.09
CA LEU A 460 22.61 -38.05 -0.68
C LEU A 460 23.39 -38.89 0.29
N THR A 461 23.35 -40.19 0.09
CA THR A 461 24.17 -41.10 0.88
C THR A 461 25.52 -41.23 0.19
N PHE A 462 26.63 -41.02 0.91
CA PHE A 462 27.97 -41.31 0.40
C PHE A 462 28.59 -42.37 1.32
N THR A 463 28.22 -43.65 1.11
CA THR A 463 28.75 -44.74 1.95
C THR A 463 30.26 -44.91 1.79
N HIS A 464 30.84 -44.47 0.67
CA HIS A 464 32.30 -44.41 0.45
C HIS A 464 33.05 -43.47 1.42
N ALA A 465 32.34 -42.58 2.14
CA ALA A 465 32.91 -41.70 3.16
C ALA A 465 32.72 -42.23 4.60
N GLY A 466 32.34 -43.51 4.78
CA GLY A 466 32.07 -44.09 6.11
C GLY A 466 30.70 -43.72 6.69
N MET A 467 29.81 -43.14 5.88
CA MET A 467 28.46 -42.77 6.28
C MET A 467 27.50 -43.93 6.08
N ASN A 468 27.02 -44.49 7.18
CA ASN A 468 26.14 -45.65 7.15
C ASN A 468 24.65 -45.23 7.08
N THR A 469 23.96 -45.69 6.05
CA THR A 469 22.49 -45.58 5.86
C THR A 469 21.74 -46.73 6.50
N THR A 470 22.46 -47.71 7.02
CA THR A 470 21.89 -48.90 7.65
C THR A 470 21.05 -48.45 8.85
N GLY A 471 19.73 -48.54 8.70
CA GLY A 471 18.76 -48.21 9.76
C GLY A 471 17.78 -47.06 9.47
N VAL A 472 17.68 -46.56 8.23
CA VAL A 472 16.60 -45.62 7.84
C VAL A 472 15.71 -46.26 6.79
N ALA A 473 14.46 -46.58 7.14
CA ALA A 473 13.45 -47.16 6.28
C ALA A 473 12.38 -46.14 5.86
N LEU A 474 11.63 -46.50 4.81
CA LEU A 474 10.49 -45.74 4.34
C LEU A 474 9.49 -45.52 5.48
N GLY A 475 9.09 -44.28 5.68
CA GLY A 475 8.18 -43.87 6.74
C GLY A 475 8.84 -43.59 8.09
N ASP A 476 10.12 -43.94 8.30
CA ASP A 476 10.79 -43.71 9.59
C ASP A 476 10.85 -42.23 9.95
N ARG A 477 10.80 -41.96 11.26
CA ARG A 477 11.06 -40.63 11.81
C ARG A 477 12.56 -40.37 11.84
N VAL A 478 12.95 -39.20 11.35
CA VAL A 478 14.35 -38.74 11.29
C VAL A 478 14.49 -37.33 11.87
N LEU A 479 15.70 -36.97 12.27
CA LEU A 479 16.03 -35.61 12.71
C LEU A 479 16.87 -34.92 11.64
N LEU A 480 16.64 -33.63 11.46
CA LEU A 480 17.50 -32.80 10.62
C LEU A 480 18.11 -31.69 11.47
N VAL A 481 19.38 -31.38 11.23
CA VAL A 481 20.09 -30.29 11.88
C VAL A 481 20.67 -29.40 10.81
N ASP A 482 20.20 -28.17 10.75
CA ASP A 482 20.79 -27.14 9.92
C ASP A 482 21.71 -26.26 10.78
N THR A 483 23.01 -26.52 10.62
CA THR A 483 24.14 -25.90 11.33
C THR A 483 24.44 -24.49 10.85
N THR A 484 23.79 -24.01 9.77
CA THR A 484 23.98 -22.64 9.28
C THR A 484 23.27 -21.61 10.17
N PHE A 485 22.38 -22.05 11.05
CA PHE A 485 21.73 -21.19 12.02
C PHE A 485 22.49 -21.14 13.35
N THR A 486 22.35 -20.02 14.08
CA THR A 486 22.87 -19.88 15.44
C THR A 486 21.73 -19.54 16.41
N PRO A 487 21.40 -20.42 17.39
CA PRO A 487 21.86 -21.81 17.49
C PRO A 487 21.30 -22.68 16.35
N ASP A 488 21.90 -23.84 16.08
CA ASP A 488 21.49 -24.76 15.00
C ASP A 488 19.97 -24.98 14.97
N LEU A 489 19.39 -24.99 13.78
CA LEU A 489 17.98 -25.31 13.60
C LEU A 489 17.81 -26.82 13.65
N ARG A 490 16.99 -27.32 14.58
CA ARG A 490 16.72 -28.74 14.75
C ARG A 490 15.28 -29.07 14.37
N LEU A 491 15.13 -29.93 13.40
CA LEU A 491 13.86 -30.32 12.81
C LEU A 491 13.63 -31.82 13.01
N SER A 492 12.36 -32.23 12.98
CA SER A 492 11.95 -33.63 12.90
C SER A 492 11.21 -33.81 11.59
N GLY A 493 11.61 -34.80 10.80
CA GLY A 493 10.95 -35.14 9.54
C GLY A 493 10.58 -36.60 9.48
N ARG A 494 9.90 -36.98 8.40
CA ARG A 494 9.55 -38.35 8.06
C ARG A 494 10.09 -38.69 6.68
N VAL A 495 10.65 -39.88 6.53
CA VAL A 495 11.08 -40.38 5.21
C VAL A 495 9.85 -40.64 4.35
N LEU A 496 9.63 -39.81 3.34
CA LEU A 496 8.47 -39.93 2.46
C LEU A 496 8.75 -40.81 1.24
N GLN A 497 9.99 -40.78 0.75
CA GLN A 497 10.40 -41.55 -0.42
C GLN A 497 11.85 -42.03 -0.30
N LEU A 498 12.12 -43.19 -0.89
CA LEU A 498 13.44 -43.76 -1.11
C LEU A 498 13.60 -44.11 -2.58
N GLU A 499 14.67 -43.68 -3.20
CA GLU A 499 15.13 -44.13 -4.51
C GLU A 499 16.45 -44.87 -4.32
N GLU A 500 16.39 -46.19 -4.40
CA GLU A 500 17.48 -47.08 -3.99
C GLU A 500 18.14 -47.70 -5.22
N ASP A 501 19.45 -47.49 -5.39
CA ASP A 501 20.23 -48.28 -6.31
C ASP A 501 20.52 -49.65 -5.68
N LEU A 502 19.97 -50.69 -6.26
CA LEU A 502 20.05 -52.06 -5.76
C LEU A 502 21.40 -52.73 -6.06
N LEU A 503 22.22 -52.15 -6.95
CA LEU A 503 23.58 -52.62 -7.23
C LEU A 503 24.61 -51.87 -6.39
N ASP A 504 24.38 -50.60 -6.12
CA ASP A 504 25.16 -49.77 -5.22
C ASP A 504 24.27 -49.05 -4.20
N PRO A 505 23.88 -49.71 -3.09
CA PRO A 505 23.04 -49.11 -2.05
C PRO A 505 23.59 -47.81 -1.47
N ALA A 506 24.89 -47.52 -1.70
CA ALA A 506 25.50 -46.27 -1.31
C ALA A 506 24.93 -45.06 -2.05
N LEU A 507 24.30 -45.22 -3.21
CA LEU A 507 23.75 -44.14 -4.03
C LEU A 507 22.27 -43.84 -3.75
N THR A 508 21.74 -44.36 -2.64
CA THR A 508 20.34 -44.16 -2.26
C THR A 508 20.02 -42.66 -2.05
N VAL A 509 18.92 -42.20 -2.66
CA VAL A 509 18.36 -40.88 -2.41
C VAL A 509 17.18 -41.00 -1.47
N ILE A 510 17.17 -40.19 -0.40
CA ILE A 510 16.10 -40.16 0.60
C ILE A 510 15.43 -38.80 0.54
N THR A 511 14.12 -38.79 0.31
CA THR A 511 13.28 -37.59 0.39
C THR A 511 12.58 -37.54 1.73
N ILE A 512 12.81 -36.47 2.47
CA ILE A 512 12.22 -36.25 3.79
C ILE A 512 11.21 -35.10 3.70
N GLY A 513 10.02 -35.33 4.25
CA GLY A 513 8.96 -34.32 4.33
C GLY A 513 8.20 -34.41 5.66
N ASN A 514 7.03 -33.75 5.73
CA ASN A 514 6.29 -33.52 6.97
C ASN A 514 7.19 -32.96 8.09
N ILE A 515 8.10 -32.07 7.71
CA ILE A 515 9.15 -31.59 8.60
C ILE A 515 8.56 -30.53 9.53
N ILE A 516 8.57 -30.84 10.82
CA ILE A 516 8.15 -29.92 11.88
C ILE A 516 9.36 -29.44 12.67
N GLU A 517 9.37 -28.16 13.05
CA GLU A 517 10.37 -27.65 13.99
C GLU A 517 10.21 -28.37 15.33
N ARG A 518 11.31 -28.95 15.84
CA ARG A 518 11.27 -29.53 17.18
C ARG A 518 11.43 -28.38 18.17
N PHE A 519 10.41 -28.13 18.99
CA PHE A 519 10.52 -27.24 20.14
C PHE A 519 11.54 -27.81 21.14
N THR A 520 12.84 -27.56 20.95
CA THR A 520 13.80 -27.62 22.04
C THR A 520 13.43 -26.50 23.01
N ALA A 521 13.16 -26.86 24.26
CA ALA A 521 12.73 -25.96 25.33
C ALA A 521 13.54 -24.65 25.38
N SER A 522 13.00 -23.62 24.71
CA SER A 522 13.09 -22.21 25.04
C SER A 522 12.19 -21.47 24.04
N ASN A 523 11.03 -21.01 24.50
CA ASN A 523 10.12 -20.12 23.75
C ASN A 523 10.84 -18.90 23.14
N ARG A 524 12.05 -18.56 23.61
CA ARG A 524 12.85 -17.42 23.12
C ARG A 524 13.44 -17.60 21.71
N ASN A 525 13.62 -18.82 21.21
CA ASN A 525 14.33 -19.04 19.94
C ASN A 525 13.40 -19.06 18.71
N ALA A 526 12.15 -19.47 18.88
CA ALA A 526 11.12 -19.30 17.85
C ALA A 526 10.73 -17.82 17.71
N GLU A 527 10.66 -17.09 18.83
CA GLU A 527 10.50 -15.62 18.87
C GLU A 527 11.65 -14.92 18.15
N GLN A 528 12.92 -15.24 18.43
CA GLN A 528 14.08 -14.62 17.75
C GLN A 528 14.16 -14.88 16.23
N ARG A 529 13.57 -15.99 15.76
CA ARG A 529 13.54 -16.37 14.34
C ARG A 529 12.36 -15.74 13.62
N LEU A 530 11.21 -15.69 14.27
CA LEU A 530 10.09 -14.84 13.88
C LEU A 530 10.58 -13.39 13.82
N ASP A 531 11.27 -12.87 14.84
CA ASP A 531 11.87 -11.54 14.90
C ASP A 531 12.83 -11.28 13.73
N ARG A 532 13.53 -12.29 13.20
CA ARG A 532 14.39 -12.12 12.02
C ARG A 532 13.59 -12.04 10.72
N VAL A 533 12.50 -12.80 10.59
CA VAL A 533 11.57 -12.69 9.46
C VAL A 533 10.78 -11.38 9.54
N VAL A 534 10.34 -10.99 10.74
CA VAL A 534 9.74 -9.69 11.08
C VAL A 534 10.75 -8.57 10.83
N ALA A 535 12.03 -8.73 11.17
CA ALA A 535 13.06 -7.73 10.94
C ALA A 535 13.44 -7.63 9.46
N ASN A 536 13.43 -8.73 8.70
CA ASN A 536 13.63 -8.69 7.25
C ASN A 536 12.40 -8.09 6.55
N ALA A 537 11.18 -8.42 6.98
CA ALA A 537 9.95 -7.77 6.52
C ALA A 537 9.91 -6.29 6.94
N GLY A 538 10.41 -5.97 8.14
CA GLY A 538 10.56 -4.63 8.68
C GLY A 538 11.65 -3.83 7.97
N ALA A 539 12.72 -4.48 7.50
CA ALA A 539 13.73 -3.88 6.64
C ALA A 539 13.15 -3.59 5.25
N TRP A 540 12.36 -4.51 4.69
CA TRP A 540 11.57 -4.26 3.47
C TRP A 540 10.58 -3.11 3.63
N ASN A 541 9.89 -3.04 4.77
CA ASN A 541 8.98 -1.94 5.09
C ASN A 541 9.74 -0.62 5.29
N THR A 542 10.90 -0.65 5.94
CA THR A 542 11.78 0.52 6.10
C THR A 542 12.31 1.00 4.75
N SER A 543 12.70 0.08 3.86
CA SER A 543 13.09 0.42 2.49
C SER A 543 11.92 0.98 1.69
N SER A 544 10.71 0.43 1.86
CA SER A 544 9.48 0.97 1.26
C SER A 544 9.17 2.38 1.76
N GLN A 545 9.22 2.61 3.07
CA GLN A 545 9.07 3.92 3.70
C GLN A 545 10.15 4.90 3.24
N GLN A 546 11.40 4.45 3.09
CA GLN A 546 12.48 5.27 2.53
C GLN A 546 12.22 5.62 1.06
N ILE A 547 11.69 4.70 0.26
CA ILE A 547 11.26 4.97 -1.12
C ILE A 547 10.14 6.01 -1.13
N THR A 548 9.15 5.89 -0.24
CA THR A 548 8.07 6.87 -0.09
C THR A 548 8.59 8.24 0.35
N GLN A 549 9.49 8.30 1.33
CA GLN A 549 10.12 9.56 1.77
C GLN A 549 10.96 10.18 0.65
N ASN A 550 11.69 9.36 -0.11
CA ASN A 550 12.47 9.83 -1.26
C ASN A 550 11.55 10.34 -2.37
N ALA A 551 10.42 9.70 -2.64
CA ALA A 551 9.40 10.21 -3.54
C ALA A 551 8.89 11.59 -3.07
N SER A 552 8.57 11.76 -1.79
CA SER A 552 8.18 13.06 -1.23
C SER A 552 9.27 14.13 -1.36
N LYS A 553 10.55 13.77 -1.25
CA LYS A 553 11.66 14.70 -1.51
C LYS A 553 11.76 15.06 -3.00
N TRP A 554 11.56 14.10 -3.90
CA TRP A 554 11.53 14.35 -5.34
C TRP A 554 10.37 15.29 -5.72
N ASP A 555 9.21 15.16 -5.07
CA ASP A 555 8.09 16.08 -5.24
C ASP A 555 8.42 17.51 -4.77
N GLN A 556 9.09 17.65 -3.63
CA GLN A 556 9.55 18.97 -3.14
C GLN A 556 10.55 19.62 -4.08
N VAL A 557 11.48 18.83 -4.65
CA VAL A 557 12.45 19.32 -5.65
C VAL A 557 11.72 19.75 -6.92
N ALA A 558 10.75 18.96 -7.40
CA ALA A 558 9.94 19.31 -8.56
C ALA A 558 9.16 20.63 -8.35
N GLN A 559 8.57 20.81 -7.17
CA GLN A 559 7.86 22.05 -6.82
C GLN A 559 8.81 23.26 -6.80
N THR A 560 10.01 23.10 -6.23
CA THR A 560 11.03 24.15 -6.21
C THR A 560 11.44 24.58 -7.63
N VAL A 561 11.55 23.62 -8.57
CA VAL A 561 11.85 23.93 -9.98
C VAL A 561 10.70 24.69 -10.64
N VAL A 562 9.45 24.32 -10.38
CA VAL A 562 8.26 25.03 -10.88
C VAL A 562 8.19 26.46 -10.34
N ASP A 563 8.40 26.63 -9.03
CA ASP A 563 8.39 27.94 -8.37
C ASP A 563 9.49 28.85 -8.92
N ASN A 564 10.69 28.30 -9.13
CA ASN A 564 11.80 29.03 -9.76
C ASN A 564 11.48 29.41 -11.21
N GLY A 565 10.84 28.52 -11.98
CA GLY A 565 10.36 28.83 -13.33
C GLY A 565 9.38 29.99 -13.34
N ASN A 566 8.42 30.01 -12.43
CA ASN A 566 7.46 31.13 -12.30
C ASN A 566 8.14 32.44 -11.93
N ARG A 567 9.11 32.40 -11.00
CA ARG A 567 9.92 33.56 -10.63
C ARG A 567 10.72 34.09 -11.81
N TRP A 568 11.33 33.21 -12.60
CA TRP A 568 12.05 33.60 -13.82
C TRP A 568 11.13 34.24 -14.85
N ASN A 569 9.95 33.68 -15.08
CA ASN A 569 8.97 34.27 -16.00
C ASN A 569 8.52 35.66 -15.54
N THR A 570 8.15 35.82 -14.26
CA THR A 570 7.81 37.16 -13.70
C THR A 570 8.95 38.17 -13.83
N THR A 571 10.19 37.70 -13.63
CA THR A 571 11.39 38.56 -13.80
C THR A 571 11.58 38.95 -15.27
N ALA A 572 11.37 38.02 -16.20
CA ALA A 572 11.45 38.28 -17.64
C ALA A 572 10.38 39.27 -18.10
N ASP A 573 9.13 39.10 -17.67
CA ASP A 573 8.04 40.04 -17.96
C ASP A 573 8.32 41.44 -17.43
N THR A 574 8.88 41.53 -16.21
CA THR A 574 9.29 42.80 -15.61
C THR A 574 10.41 43.44 -16.43
N LEU A 575 11.40 42.67 -16.88
CA LEU A 575 12.50 43.17 -17.69
C LEU A 575 12.01 43.68 -19.05
N ASP A 576 11.08 42.98 -19.70
CA ASP A 576 10.49 43.39 -20.98
C ASP A 576 9.70 44.69 -20.86
N ALA A 577 8.89 44.81 -19.78
CA ALA A 577 8.20 46.05 -19.45
C ALA A 577 9.17 47.21 -19.18
N LYS A 578 10.28 46.96 -18.47
CA LYS A 578 11.31 47.98 -18.20
C LYS A 578 12.10 48.35 -19.45
N ALA A 579 12.39 47.40 -20.33
CA ALA A 579 13.06 47.64 -21.60
C ALA A 579 12.26 48.62 -22.47
N THR A 580 10.93 48.45 -22.52
CA THR A 580 10.04 49.40 -23.21
C THR A 580 10.15 50.82 -22.64
N VAL A 581 10.15 50.96 -21.30
CA VAL A 581 10.30 52.25 -20.62
C VAL A 581 11.70 52.86 -20.84
N TRP A 582 12.76 52.06 -20.79
CA TRP A 582 14.13 52.50 -21.05
C TRP A 582 14.30 52.99 -22.48
N ASN A 583 13.71 52.31 -23.46
CA ASN A 583 13.72 52.74 -24.86
C ASN A 583 13.01 54.09 -25.02
N GLN A 584 11.80 54.25 -24.45
CA GLN A 584 11.07 55.52 -24.46
C GLN A 584 11.84 56.67 -23.76
N THR A 585 12.56 56.35 -22.69
CA THR A 585 13.38 57.32 -21.95
C THR A 585 14.59 57.74 -22.80
N THR A 586 15.27 56.78 -23.44
CA THR A 586 16.36 57.02 -24.38
C THR A 586 15.90 57.92 -25.54
N ASP A 587 14.76 57.63 -26.15
CA ASP A 587 14.18 58.45 -27.22
C ASP A 587 13.87 59.87 -26.75
N THR A 588 13.38 60.02 -25.51
CA THR A 588 13.11 61.33 -24.91
C THR A 588 14.40 62.10 -24.65
N LEU A 589 15.45 61.44 -24.17
CA LEU A 589 16.75 62.06 -23.92
C LEU A 589 17.39 62.51 -25.24
N ASN A 590 17.39 61.65 -26.26
CA ASN A 590 17.89 61.96 -27.60
C ASN A 590 17.15 63.16 -28.23
N ARG A 591 15.81 63.23 -28.08
CA ARG A 591 15.04 64.40 -28.53
C ARG A 591 15.38 65.69 -27.77
N LYS A 592 15.67 65.60 -26.47
CA LYS A 592 15.98 66.77 -25.63
C LYS A 592 17.43 67.24 -25.73
N SER A 593 18.36 66.35 -26.10
CA SER A 593 19.80 66.66 -26.21
C SER A 593 20.04 67.93 -27.02
N GLY A 594 19.49 68.02 -28.24
CA GLY A 594 19.68 69.21 -29.08
C GLY A 594 19.12 70.51 -28.49
N THR A 595 18.03 70.43 -27.70
CA THR A 595 17.49 71.61 -26.98
C THR A 595 18.40 72.01 -25.82
N TRP A 596 18.95 71.06 -25.07
CA TRP A 596 19.91 71.34 -23.99
C TRP A 596 21.21 71.91 -24.52
N ASP A 597 21.73 71.38 -25.63
CA ASP A 597 22.91 71.91 -26.30
C ASP A 597 22.67 73.35 -26.76
N ALA A 598 21.51 73.63 -27.38
CA ALA A 598 21.13 74.98 -27.79
C ALA A 598 20.96 75.95 -26.60
N THR A 599 20.39 75.47 -25.50
CA THR A 599 20.23 76.25 -24.26
C THR A 599 21.59 76.58 -23.65
N THR A 600 22.49 75.60 -23.59
CA THR A 600 23.86 75.76 -23.10
C THR A 600 24.63 76.75 -23.96
N ALA A 601 24.55 76.63 -25.28
CA ALA A 601 25.15 77.59 -26.21
C ALA A 601 24.61 79.02 -26.00
N THR A 602 23.31 79.15 -25.76
CA THR A 602 22.67 80.44 -25.47
C THR A 602 23.15 81.04 -24.14
N LEU A 603 23.20 80.24 -23.07
CA LEU A 603 23.70 80.68 -21.76
C LEU A 603 25.16 81.11 -21.85
N THR A 604 26.02 80.30 -22.46
CA THR A 604 27.43 80.62 -22.67
C THR A 604 27.62 81.90 -23.48
N ALA A 605 26.79 82.13 -24.52
CA ALA A 605 26.84 83.37 -25.31
C ALA A 605 26.36 84.61 -24.53
N ARG A 606 25.47 84.45 -23.55
CA ARG A 606 24.94 85.53 -22.71
C ARG A 606 25.78 85.83 -21.47
N GLN A 607 26.57 84.85 -21.01
CA GLN A 607 27.41 84.99 -19.82
C GLN A 607 28.27 86.28 -19.82
N PRO A 608 28.98 86.65 -20.90
CA PRO A 608 29.78 87.87 -20.91
C PRO A 608 28.95 89.15 -20.75
N GLN A 609 27.71 89.15 -21.25
CA GLN A 609 26.80 90.30 -21.12
C GLN A 609 26.29 90.46 -19.69
N TRP A 610 25.96 89.35 -19.02
CA TRP A 610 25.53 89.36 -17.62
C TRP A 610 26.67 89.69 -16.66
N ASP A 611 27.88 89.18 -16.90
CA ASP A 611 29.07 89.53 -16.13
C ASP A 611 29.37 91.02 -16.24
N ALA A 612 29.38 91.57 -17.47
CA ALA A 612 29.57 93.00 -17.70
C ALA A 612 28.47 93.87 -17.05
N THR A 613 27.22 93.41 -17.08
CA THR A 613 26.11 94.10 -16.40
C THR A 613 26.30 94.10 -14.89
N THR A 614 26.71 92.96 -14.32
CA THR A 614 26.97 92.81 -12.88
C THR A 614 28.11 93.72 -12.44
N GLU A 615 29.21 93.77 -13.20
CA GLU A 615 30.33 94.70 -12.96
C GLU A 615 29.87 96.16 -13.01
N THR A 616 29.07 96.53 -14.02
CA THR A 616 28.54 97.91 -14.17
C THR A 616 27.68 98.31 -12.97
N VAL A 617 26.75 97.44 -12.55
CA VAL A 617 25.88 97.71 -11.40
C VAL A 617 26.68 97.77 -10.10
N THR A 618 27.65 96.87 -9.91
CA THR A 618 28.50 96.84 -8.72
C THR A 618 29.37 98.08 -8.62
N ALA A 619 29.93 98.56 -9.75
CA ALA A 619 30.72 99.79 -9.80
C ALA A 619 29.88 101.03 -9.42
N GLY A 620 28.63 101.10 -9.89
CA GLY A 620 27.71 102.22 -9.59
C GLY A 620 27.13 102.20 -8.17
N GLN A 621 27.18 101.07 -7.47
CA GLN A 621 26.57 100.90 -6.14
C GLN A 621 27.09 101.95 -5.14
N ALA A 622 28.41 102.14 -5.09
CA ALA A 622 29.02 103.08 -4.13
C ALA A 622 28.59 104.53 -4.36
N ASP A 623 28.35 104.92 -5.62
CA ASP A 623 27.93 106.28 -5.96
C ASP A 623 26.44 106.50 -5.65
N TRP A 624 25.59 105.49 -5.87
CA TRP A 624 24.18 105.53 -5.47
C TRP A 624 24.01 105.55 -3.95
N ASP A 625 24.79 104.74 -3.22
CA ASP A 625 24.78 104.71 -1.75
C ASP A 625 25.21 106.07 -1.16
N LYS A 626 26.25 106.69 -1.73
CA LYS A 626 26.67 108.06 -1.37
C LYS A 626 25.59 109.09 -1.66
N ALA A 627 24.99 109.06 -2.86
CA ALA A 627 23.95 110.00 -3.24
C ALA A 627 22.72 109.89 -2.33
N ALA A 628 22.30 108.67 -1.98
CA ALA A 628 21.19 108.42 -1.06
C ALA A 628 21.50 108.98 0.35
N THR A 629 22.72 108.75 0.85
CA THR A 629 23.16 109.26 2.16
C THR A 629 23.18 110.79 2.21
N ILE A 630 23.73 111.44 1.17
CA ILE A 630 23.78 112.90 1.07
C ILE A 630 22.36 113.49 1.00
N ALA A 631 21.48 112.89 0.19
CA ALA A 631 20.11 113.35 0.05
C ALA A 631 19.32 113.23 1.37
N ASP A 632 19.48 112.13 2.11
CA ASP A 632 18.84 111.97 3.42
C ASP A 632 19.39 112.97 4.45
N ALA A 633 20.71 113.16 4.50
CA ALA A 633 21.34 114.16 5.38
C ALA A 633 20.84 115.58 5.08
N HIS A 634 20.77 115.97 3.80
CA HIS A 634 20.22 117.27 3.41
C HIS A 634 18.73 117.39 3.76
N ALA A 635 17.92 116.37 3.49
CA ALA A 635 16.50 116.37 3.82
C ALA A 635 16.24 116.47 5.34
N GLN A 636 17.02 115.76 6.16
CA GLN A 636 16.94 115.87 7.62
C GLN A 636 17.29 117.28 8.10
N ALA A 637 18.37 117.85 7.58
CA ALA A 637 18.82 119.17 7.99
C ALA A 637 17.80 120.26 7.60
N ILE A 638 17.17 120.17 6.42
CA ILE A 638 16.05 121.06 6.03
C ILE A 638 14.88 120.94 7.01
N ARG A 639 14.46 119.71 7.37
CA ARG A 639 13.30 119.50 8.26
C ARG A 639 13.51 119.98 9.70
N GLN A 640 14.75 119.93 10.20
CA GLN A 640 15.08 120.28 11.58
C GLN A 640 15.42 121.77 11.76
N SER A 641 15.60 122.51 10.67
CA SER A 641 15.97 123.91 10.68
C SER A 641 14.80 124.79 11.17
N THR A 642 14.99 125.45 12.31
CA THR A 642 14.07 126.48 12.86
C THR A 642 14.56 127.91 12.61
N SER A 643 15.70 128.05 11.93
CA SER A 643 16.38 129.27 11.48
C SER A 643 17.27 128.91 10.30
N GLY A 644 17.60 129.85 9.40
CA GLY A 644 18.20 129.55 8.10
C GLY A 644 19.37 128.55 8.09
N ILE A 645 19.40 127.66 7.08
CA ILE A 645 20.34 126.53 6.97
C ILE A 645 21.26 126.62 5.76
N THR A 646 22.55 126.37 5.94
CA THR A 646 23.56 126.42 4.86
C THR A 646 24.00 125.02 4.44
N PHE A 647 23.90 124.71 3.14
CA PHE A 647 24.44 123.50 2.51
C PHE A 647 25.68 123.85 1.71
N HIS A 648 26.74 123.07 1.87
CA HIS A 648 27.99 123.25 1.15
C HIS A 648 28.16 122.17 0.07
N HIS A 649 28.62 122.58 -1.11
CA HIS A 649 29.11 121.70 -2.15
C HIS A 649 30.40 122.29 -2.74
N GLY A 650 31.55 121.71 -2.35
CA GLY A 650 32.85 122.31 -2.63
C GLY A 650 32.95 123.71 -2.02
N ASP A 651 33.38 124.68 -2.81
CA ASP A 651 33.53 126.08 -2.39
C ASP A 651 32.22 126.89 -2.49
N THR A 652 31.14 126.26 -2.93
CA THR A 652 29.82 126.90 -3.03
C THR A 652 28.97 126.52 -1.82
N ALA A 653 28.31 127.50 -1.22
CA ALA A 653 27.38 127.34 -0.13
C ALA A 653 26.03 127.93 -0.51
N ILE A 654 24.94 127.24 -0.22
CA ILE A 654 23.58 127.79 -0.33
C ILE A 654 22.95 127.86 1.06
N THR A 655 22.59 129.05 1.50
CA THR A 655 21.85 129.27 2.75
C THR A 655 20.38 129.47 2.44
N LEU A 656 19.53 128.61 2.99
CA LEU A 656 18.08 128.72 2.96
C LEU A 656 17.62 129.36 4.28
N GLY A 657 17.53 130.69 4.34
CA GLY A 657 17.02 131.45 5.50
C GLY A 657 15.86 132.37 5.14
N ASP A 658 15.72 133.50 5.85
CA ASP A 658 14.73 134.54 5.53
C ASP A 658 14.85 135.05 4.09
N ALA A 659 16.07 135.03 3.56
CA ALA A 659 16.36 135.06 2.13
C ALA A 659 17.27 133.89 1.77
N ILE A 660 17.13 133.36 0.55
CA ILE A 660 18.05 132.34 0.05
C ILE A 660 19.33 133.05 -0.37
N THR A 661 20.48 132.70 0.17
CA THR A 661 21.78 133.23 -0.28
C THR A 661 22.63 132.13 -0.88
N LEU A 662 23.34 132.44 -1.95
CA LEU A 662 24.44 131.63 -2.48
C LEU A 662 25.73 132.36 -2.14
N THR A 663 26.73 131.64 -1.68
CA THR A 663 28.05 132.18 -1.38
C THR A 663 29.09 131.30 -2.03
N ASP A 664 30.02 131.92 -2.76
CA ASP A 664 31.22 131.26 -3.26
C ASP A 664 32.44 132.17 -3.02
N ALA A 665 33.61 131.74 -3.47
CA ALA A 665 34.87 132.49 -3.29
C ALA A 665 34.84 133.94 -3.82
N SER A 666 33.91 134.28 -4.72
CA SER A 666 33.81 135.58 -5.39
C SER A 666 32.75 136.52 -4.79
N GLY A 667 31.95 136.08 -3.80
CA GLY A 667 31.02 136.92 -3.04
C GLY A 667 29.80 136.20 -2.48
N THR A 668 28.85 136.95 -1.92
CA THR A 668 27.53 136.44 -1.52
C THR A 668 26.45 137.06 -2.40
N TRP A 669 25.60 136.22 -2.98
CA TRP A 669 24.40 136.61 -3.71
C TRP A 669 23.17 136.30 -2.88
N THR A 670 22.26 137.26 -2.77
CA THR A 670 20.94 137.04 -2.17
C THR A 670 19.91 136.87 -3.26
N PHE A 671 19.06 135.86 -3.14
CA PHE A 671 17.95 135.61 -4.04
C PHE A 671 16.81 136.59 -3.74
N THR A 672 16.62 137.53 -4.65
CA THR A 672 15.60 138.57 -4.55
C THR A 672 14.91 138.68 -5.91
N GLU A 673 13.57 138.70 -5.92
CA GLU A 673 12.77 138.85 -7.15
C GLU A 673 13.14 137.86 -8.29
N GLY A 674 13.43 136.61 -7.95
CA GLY A 674 13.68 135.55 -8.93
C GLY A 674 15.12 135.49 -9.46
N THR A 675 16.03 136.35 -8.99
CA THR A 675 17.43 136.36 -9.40
C THR A 675 18.38 136.51 -8.21
N PHE A 676 19.59 135.98 -8.32
CA PHE A 676 20.63 136.11 -7.30
C PHE A 676 21.42 137.41 -7.53
N VAL A 677 21.29 138.36 -6.61
CA VAL A 677 21.92 139.68 -6.69
C VAL A 677 23.10 139.74 -5.71
N LYS A 678 24.28 140.15 -6.20
CA LYS A 678 25.52 140.21 -5.42
C LYS A 678 25.47 141.36 -4.41
N GLN A 679 25.92 141.14 -3.16
CA GLN A 679 26.04 142.21 -2.17
C GLN A 679 27.32 143.04 -2.37
N GLU A 680 27.20 144.37 -2.27
CA GLU A 680 28.31 145.34 -2.28
C GLU A 680 28.94 145.46 -0.85
N PRO A 681 30.27 145.62 -0.71
CA PRO A 681 30.91 145.70 0.61
C PRO A 681 30.61 147.04 1.33
N THR A 682 30.17 146.98 2.59
CA THR A 682 30.12 148.14 3.50
C THR A 682 31.53 148.52 3.97
N GLU A 683 31.92 149.80 3.79
CA GLU A 683 33.25 150.38 4.13
C GLU A 683 33.72 150.16 5.57
#